data_AF-N2AKE4-F1
#
_entry.id   AF-N2AKE4-F1
#
_cell.length_a   1.000
_cell.length_b   1.000
_cell.length_c   1.000
_cell.angle_alpha   90.00
_cell.angle_beta   90.00
_cell.angle_gamma   90.00
#
_symmetry.space_group_name_H-M   'P 1'
#
loop_
_entity.id
_entity.type
_entity.pdbx_description
1 polymer ?
#
loop_
_entity_poly.entity_id
_entity_poly.type
_entity_poly.pdbx_seq_one_letter_code
_entity_poly.pdbx_strand_id
1 'polypeptide(L)'
;MLMYPFEAESVAFTVCSFFNLDVSDYSFPYLAGWASSMEMKELRSSMDFIWKTAGSFIDSMVENIQKLQKEKEAERELTEDDLVFQFAPLGEDTKKFYLVDNVGRVDFLRLLHDFADQDREGKNPEQFLKSHGVHLDLWRDSEDKERNQELPEFYDVLYMDAGHIVDAAEFSLLVQVEMMISRAEYGHTALGREAHNLAVQYAYKLDNPRDTRELVNKLAEAVENPEEHNIREIMEDAQAEIDFLPDNQIGLMQMHEFGCRNDSILPLKAERAVALHNAGLNIYGLNKDGSRTLMNTQEDILEMGTDGIFGIESREWESYQVMESVREENAEQEHLNEDLLFSSNQDRYAIYQIRDDGEGRKYLFMGIDYLKKQGFSVEYDDYRMVYSDVLGENETLDSLYEKFNIGRPLDFTGHSLSVSDVVVLKKSGEITAHYVDSYGYTELPEFFSQREKNMEQEKDAGLQGSSLQEPQNNDISKPYEKVYPPLYTHTITYAMEHGRADDYLESRKLNLDCKNAIEDAIRENFDGLHLAHDAAKGVLEEYGAERVVFILANTVQHLEHDGRFSIGNKAWAKGYEIPENINRGMDMNADYVVSSHPAVLDGFIGLARDGIRELELGKEENVQINEETKGFIANGHFGTWHTVEAKEISGELFYRMEHEEYGDSVASIVVNQQGELVAEDLEHGFDEGAMEAISEYFSEKGIEMKAEPETPFIAQYYVIQNADGSKAERAYQYFSDMDTAVTAYHEIPNHVDKRLGMESSEQPPSRMPLIECRNGIETLTDIEKYSLSGKWVREETMSASQKAKEYLDNCDDEIAYQTGKGYFSIQTVSDGYDYTIYGKDFREIDGGVYDNPDISIGEAMEEILSDEGISITACKVMDYEELQGKAEAAAQEDLQNAQAKETEKGKLPLVSDMTEP
;
A
#
# COMPACT_ATOMS: atom_id res chain seq x y z
N MET A 1 15.68 83.78 38.92
CA MET A 1 14.58 82.81 38.74
C MET A 1 14.61 82.30 37.30
N LEU A 2 15.66 81.57 36.90
CA LEU A 2 15.88 81.08 35.53
C LEU A 2 16.64 79.72 35.50
N MET A 3 16.68 78.97 36.61
CA MET A 3 17.40 77.69 36.72
C MET A 3 16.65 76.52 36.06
N TYR A 4 15.31 76.61 35.99
CA TYR A 4 14.42 75.56 35.50
C TYR A 4 14.57 75.15 34.02
N PRO A 5 14.78 76.06 33.04
CA PRO A 5 14.86 75.66 31.62
C PRO A 5 16.14 74.89 31.30
N PHE A 6 17.27 75.24 31.92
CA PHE A 6 18.54 74.55 31.74
C PHE A 6 18.49 73.12 32.29
N GLU A 7 17.90 72.96 33.48
CA GLU A 7 17.72 71.65 34.12
C GLU A 7 16.78 70.76 33.31
N ALA A 8 15.65 71.31 32.83
CA ALA A 8 14.68 70.56 32.03
C ALA A 8 15.29 70.07 30.70
N GLU A 9 15.97 70.94 29.96
CA GLU A 9 16.60 70.58 28.69
C GLU A 9 17.76 69.58 28.89
N SER A 10 18.54 69.72 29.96
CA SER A 10 19.62 68.79 30.28
C SER A 10 19.10 67.41 30.68
N VAL A 11 17.98 67.35 31.42
CA VAL A 11 17.29 66.09 31.75
C VAL A 11 16.77 65.44 30.46
N ALA A 12 16.10 66.19 29.59
CA ALA A 12 15.58 65.68 28.31
C ALA A 12 16.71 65.12 27.44
N PHE A 13 17.81 65.86 27.26
CA PHE A 13 18.99 65.39 26.52
C PHE A 13 19.56 64.09 27.10
N THR A 14 19.71 64.03 28.43
CA THR A 14 20.28 62.85 29.11
C THR A 14 19.41 61.61 28.94
N VAL A 15 18.08 61.75 29.08
CA VAL A 15 17.11 60.66 28.88
C VAL A 15 17.10 60.21 27.42
N CYS A 16 17.00 61.14 26.45
CA CYS A 16 17.03 60.80 25.02
C CYS A 16 18.33 60.11 24.60
N SER A 17 19.48 60.62 25.07
CA SER A 17 20.78 60.03 24.76
C SER A 17 20.94 58.63 25.35
N PHE A 18 20.34 58.32 26.51
CA PHE A 18 20.36 56.97 27.07
C PHE A 18 19.63 55.95 26.17
N PHE A 19 18.55 56.38 25.51
CA PHE A 19 17.78 55.57 24.56
C PHE A 19 18.28 55.71 23.10
N ASN A 20 19.51 56.21 22.87
CA ASN A 20 20.09 56.43 21.54
C ASN A 20 19.28 57.35 20.60
N LEU A 21 18.49 58.28 21.17
CA LEU A 21 17.80 59.31 20.40
C LEU A 21 18.68 60.56 20.32
N ASP A 22 19.17 60.90 19.12
CA ASP A 22 20.01 62.08 18.91
C ASP A 22 19.18 63.36 18.88
N VAL A 23 19.33 64.16 19.93
CA VAL A 23 18.72 65.50 20.08
C VAL A 23 19.79 66.59 20.23
N SER A 24 21.06 66.28 19.92
CA SER A 24 22.21 67.16 20.14
C SER A 24 22.10 68.50 19.38
N ASP A 25 21.60 68.47 18.14
CA ASP A 25 21.38 69.66 17.30
C ASP A 25 20.42 70.68 17.91
N TYR A 26 19.46 70.21 18.72
CA TYR A 26 18.50 71.07 19.42
C TYR A 26 18.98 71.46 20.82
N SER A 27 19.47 70.50 21.61
CA SER A 27 19.80 70.72 23.02
C SER A 27 21.13 71.45 23.21
N PHE A 28 22.16 71.19 22.40
CA PHE A 28 23.49 71.81 22.62
C PHE A 28 23.54 73.31 22.42
N PRO A 29 22.93 73.90 21.36
CA PRO A 29 22.88 75.36 21.22
C PRO A 29 22.13 76.03 22.39
N TYR A 30 21.07 75.40 22.87
CA TYR A 30 20.30 75.88 24.01
C TYR A 30 21.15 75.83 25.29
N LEU A 31 21.70 74.67 25.64
CA LEU A 31 22.52 74.45 26.84
C LEU A 31 23.78 75.34 26.88
N ALA A 32 24.45 75.52 25.73
CA ALA A 32 25.63 76.39 25.61
C ALA A 32 25.30 77.87 25.87
N GLY A 33 24.12 78.33 25.44
CA GLY A 33 23.65 79.69 25.72
C GLY A 33 23.47 79.96 27.21
N TRP A 34 22.87 79.01 27.94
CA TRP A 34 22.57 79.17 29.36
C TRP A 34 23.79 78.99 30.28
N ALA A 35 24.64 77.99 29.99
CA ALA A 35 25.81 77.66 30.81
C ALA A 35 26.84 78.79 30.89
N SER A 36 26.87 79.70 29.91
CA SER A 36 27.80 80.84 29.84
C SER A 36 27.60 81.89 30.94
N SER A 37 26.44 81.88 31.61
CA SER A 37 26.03 82.91 32.57
C SER A 37 25.93 82.45 34.04
N MET A 38 26.21 81.16 34.32
CA MET A 38 25.97 80.54 35.63
C MET A 38 27.24 80.43 36.50
N GLU A 39 27.10 80.59 37.82
CA GLU A 39 28.20 80.37 38.77
C GLU A 39 28.46 78.87 39.03
N MET A 40 29.72 78.51 39.27
CA MET A 40 30.15 77.10 39.48
C MET A 40 29.44 76.35 40.61
N LYS A 41 28.89 77.07 41.60
CA LYS A 41 28.13 76.45 42.69
C LYS A 41 26.70 76.07 42.25
N GLU A 42 26.07 76.92 41.43
CA GLU A 42 24.75 76.68 40.88
C GLU A 42 24.78 75.54 39.85
N LEU A 43 25.81 75.50 39.00
CA LEU A 43 26.04 74.42 38.04
C LEU A 43 26.16 73.04 38.72
N ARG A 44 26.84 72.94 39.87
CA ARG A 44 26.97 71.67 40.61
C ARG A 44 25.63 71.21 41.20
N SER A 45 24.84 72.15 41.73
CA SER A 45 23.51 71.84 42.26
C SER A 45 22.53 71.43 41.15
N SER A 46 22.55 72.12 40.01
CA SER A 46 21.77 71.70 38.84
C SER A 46 22.22 70.35 38.31
N MET A 47 23.52 70.05 38.30
CA MET A 47 24.02 68.77 37.80
C MET A 47 23.57 67.58 38.67
N ASP A 48 23.57 67.73 40.01
CA ASP A 48 23.02 66.72 40.93
C ASP A 48 21.51 66.54 40.74
N PHE A 49 20.77 67.64 40.52
CA PHE A 49 19.34 67.60 40.22
C PHE A 49 19.03 66.92 38.88
N ILE A 50 19.79 67.25 37.83
CA ILE A 50 19.67 66.67 36.48
C ILE A 50 19.94 65.16 36.55
N TRP A 51 21.02 64.74 37.20
CA TRP A 51 21.37 63.32 37.33
C TRP A 51 20.28 62.52 38.03
N LYS A 52 19.78 63.01 39.17
CA LYS A 52 18.73 62.32 39.94
C LYS A 52 17.41 62.26 39.17
N THR A 53 17.04 63.36 38.52
CA THR A 53 15.76 63.45 37.80
C THR A 53 15.81 62.60 36.53
N ALA A 54 16.86 62.71 35.71
CA ALA A 54 17.06 61.89 34.52
C ALA A 54 17.15 60.40 34.87
N GLY A 55 17.87 60.05 35.95
CA GLY A 55 17.93 58.67 36.46
C GLY A 55 16.55 58.12 36.79
N SER A 56 15.73 58.87 37.53
CA SER A 56 14.35 58.45 37.86
C SER A 56 13.46 58.28 36.63
N PHE A 57 13.61 59.13 35.61
CA PHE A 57 12.87 58.99 34.34
C PHE A 57 13.33 57.75 33.56
N ILE A 58 14.65 57.54 33.48
CA ILE A 58 15.23 56.36 32.81
C ILE A 58 14.75 55.08 33.49
N ASP A 59 14.87 54.99 34.82
CA ASP A 59 14.44 53.82 35.58
C ASP A 59 12.94 53.52 35.34
N SER A 60 12.07 54.54 35.41
CA SER A 60 10.63 54.37 35.17
C SER A 60 10.31 53.99 33.73
N MET A 61 11.03 54.55 32.75
CA MET A 61 10.82 54.22 31.33
C MET A 61 11.32 52.82 31.01
N VAL A 62 12.47 52.41 31.54
CA VAL A 62 13.01 51.05 31.38
C VAL A 62 12.06 50.01 31.97
N GLU A 63 11.51 50.27 33.17
CA GLU A 63 10.51 49.40 33.79
C GLU A 63 9.25 49.27 32.91
N ASN A 64 8.74 50.38 32.36
CA ASN A 64 7.60 50.36 31.45
C ASN A 64 7.91 49.67 30.12
N ILE A 65 9.10 49.88 29.54
CA ILE A 65 9.54 49.21 28.31
C ILE A 65 9.64 47.70 28.54
N GLN A 66 10.22 47.25 29.66
CA GLN A 66 10.26 45.83 30.03
C GLN A 66 8.87 45.24 30.24
N LYS A 67 7.94 46.03 30.81
CA LYS A 67 6.53 45.62 30.96
C LYS A 67 5.85 45.46 29.60
N LEU A 68 5.99 46.45 28.71
CA LEU A 68 5.46 46.42 27.34
C LEU A 68 6.11 45.31 26.50
N GLN A 69 7.40 45.02 26.68
CA GLN A 69 8.08 43.90 26.03
C GLN A 69 7.53 42.56 26.52
N LYS A 70 7.29 42.39 27.82
CA LYS A 70 6.63 41.18 28.36
C LYS A 70 5.17 41.06 27.93
N GLU A 71 4.44 42.17 27.83
CA GLU A 71 3.07 42.20 27.31
C GLU A 71 3.08 41.80 25.82
N LYS A 72 4.03 42.30 25.03
CA LYS A 72 4.22 41.94 23.61
C LYS A 72 4.72 40.51 23.39
N GLU A 73 5.61 40.00 24.25
CA GLU A 73 6.04 38.59 24.25
C GLU A 73 4.89 37.66 24.67
N ALA A 74 3.95 38.15 25.48
CA ALA A 74 2.74 37.41 25.83
C ALA A 74 1.64 37.45 24.75
N GLU A 75 1.71 38.40 23.82
CA GLU A 75 0.92 38.47 22.59
C GLU A 75 1.63 37.73 21.43
N ARG A 76 2.32 36.61 21.74
CA ARG A 76 2.79 35.69 20.70
C ARG A 76 1.59 35.14 19.93
N GLU A 77 1.59 35.36 18.62
CA GLU A 77 0.62 34.75 17.70
C GLU A 77 0.80 33.23 17.69
N LEU A 78 -0.31 32.50 17.70
CA LEU A 78 -0.30 31.06 17.59
C LEU A 78 0.22 30.69 16.19
N THR A 79 1.26 29.87 16.14
CA THR A 79 1.76 29.31 14.88
C THR A 79 1.26 27.88 14.70
N GLU A 80 1.34 27.35 13.47
CA GLU A 80 0.91 25.98 13.19
C GLU A 80 1.75 24.93 13.93
N ASP A 81 3.02 25.22 14.21
CA ASP A 81 3.96 24.30 14.86
C ASP A 81 3.84 24.30 16.40
N ASP A 82 3.12 25.28 16.97
CA ASP A 82 2.99 25.39 18.42
C ASP A 82 2.10 24.26 18.98
N LEU A 83 2.58 23.55 20.01
CA LEU A 83 1.76 22.62 20.76
C LEU A 83 0.98 23.35 21.85
N VAL A 84 -0.35 23.22 21.83
CA VAL A 84 -1.27 23.86 22.77
C VAL A 84 -1.57 22.90 23.91
N PHE A 85 -1.00 23.19 25.08
CA PHE A 85 -1.24 22.43 26.31
C PHE A 85 -2.29 23.12 27.18
N GLN A 86 -3.44 22.46 27.40
CA GLN A 86 -4.48 22.89 28.31
C GLN A 86 -4.29 22.26 29.69
N PHE A 87 -4.20 23.09 30.72
CA PHE A 87 -4.23 22.69 32.12
C PHE A 87 -5.57 23.10 32.74
N ALA A 88 -6.39 22.11 33.10
CA ALA A 88 -7.74 22.31 33.64
C ALA A 88 -8.02 21.33 34.79
N PRO A 89 -7.48 21.60 36.00
CA PRO A 89 -7.55 20.68 37.12
C PRO A 89 -8.99 20.37 37.56
N LEU A 90 -9.26 19.09 37.84
CA LEU A 90 -10.59 18.62 38.24
C LEU A 90 -11.11 19.30 39.50
N GLY A 91 -12.28 19.93 39.41
CA GLY A 91 -12.93 20.63 40.52
C GLY A 91 -12.57 22.12 40.64
N GLU A 92 -11.72 22.64 39.76
CA GLU A 92 -11.48 24.08 39.59
C GLU A 92 -12.14 24.57 38.29
N ASP A 93 -12.66 25.80 38.30
CA ASP A 93 -13.18 26.46 37.09
C ASP A 93 -12.05 27.10 36.26
N THR A 94 -10.79 26.89 36.66
CA THR A 94 -9.60 27.52 36.08
C THR A 94 -9.12 26.72 34.87
N LYS A 95 -8.87 27.42 33.77
CA LYS A 95 -8.30 26.88 32.53
C LYS A 95 -7.11 27.73 32.11
N LYS A 96 -5.96 27.09 31.96
CA LYS A 96 -4.73 27.72 31.45
C LYS A 96 -4.30 27.04 30.17
N PHE A 97 -3.84 27.83 29.22
CA PHE A 97 -3.36 27.36 27.93
C PHE A 97 -1.91 27.81 27.78
N TYR A 98 -1.06 26.85 27.48
CA TYR A 98 0.37 27.05 27.27
C TYR A 98 0.73 26.72 25.83
N LEU A 99 1.63 27.52 25.24
CA LEU A 99 2.33 27.13 24.02
C LEU A 99 3.63 26.44 24.40
N VAL A 100 3.89 25.31 23.75
CA VAL A 100 5.10 24.50 23.88
C VAL A 100 5.78 24.47 22.53
N ASP A 101 7.02 24.95 22.47
CA ASP A 101 7.74 25.19 21.21
C ASP A 101 9.10 24.46 21.12
N ASN A 102 9.52 23.80 22.19
CA ASN A 102 10.85 23.19 22.28
C ASN A 102 10.84 21.67 22.47
N VAL A 103 9.66 21.06 22.54
CA VAL A 103 9.46 19.62 22.71
C VAL A 103 8.29 19.18 21.84
N GLY A 104 8.46 18.07 21.10
CA GLY A 104 7.39 17.49 20.30
C GLY A 104 6.33 16.77 21.15
N ARG A 105 5.12 16.60 20.60
CA ARG A 105 3.95 16.02 21.29
C ARG A 105 4.23 14.69 22.01
N VAL A 106 4.90 13.75 21.35
CA VAL A 106 5.18 12.41 21.91
C VAL A 106 6.06 12.50 23.16
N ASP A 107 7.14 13.29 23.09
CA ASP A 107 8.03 13.49 24.23
C ASP A 107 7.35 14.28 25.37
N PHE A 108 6.49 15.24 25.02
CA PHE A 108 5.72 16.02 25.97
C PHE A 108 4.72 15.15 26.75
N LEU A 109 3.98 14.27 26.05
CA LEU A 109 3.06 13.30 26.67
C LEU A 109 3.80 12.32 27.57
N ARG A 110 4.96 11.79 27.13
CA ARG A 110 5.79 10.91 27.96
C ARG A 110 6.17 11.60 29.28
N LEU A 111 6.61 12.85 29.24
CA LEU A 111 6.94 13.61 30.46
C LEU A 111 5.72 13.83 31.36
N LEU A 112 4.53 14.06 30.79
CA LEU A 112 3.29 14.18 31.57
C LEU A 112 2.89 12.85 32.23
N HIS A 113 3.01 11.72 31.53
CA HIS A 113 2.77 10.40 32.12
C HIS A 113 3.81 10.06 33.19
N ASP A 114 5.10 10.35 32.95
CA ASP A 114 6.17 10.20 33.96
C ASP A 114 5.87 11.01 35.22
N PHE A 115 5.25 12.18 35.07
CA PHE A 115 4.80 13.00 36.20
C PHE A 115 3.64 12.34 36.96
N ALA A 116 2.65 11.80 36.24
CA ALA A 116 1.47 11.14 36.80
C ALA A 116 1.84 9.86 37.57
N ASP A 117 2.74 9.03 37.03
CA ASP A 117 3.17 7.76 37.62
C ASP A 117 3.94 7.94 38.94
N GLN A 118 4.51 9.11 39.19
CA GLN A 118 5.29 9.39 40.39
C GLN A 118 4.44 9.68 41.64
N ASP A 119 3.13 9.38 41.61
CA ASP A 119 2.16 9.50 42.70
C ASP A 119 2.26 10.85 43.43
N ARG A 120 2.36 11.91 42.62
CA ARG A 120 2.59 13.28 43.06
C ARG A 120 1.28 13.98 43.40
N GLU A 121 0.45 13.40 44.25
CA GLU A 121 -0.76 14.05 44.76
C GLU A 121 -0.43 15.47 45.26
N GLY A 122 -1.03 16.48 44.63
CA GLY A 122 -0.88 17.89 44.99
C GLY A 122 0.36 18.63 44.46
N LYS A 123 1.17 18.05 43.55
CA LYS A 123 2.22 18.80 42.85
C LYS A 123 1.71 19.37 41.53
N ASN A 124 2.27 20.51 41.11
CA ASN A 124 1.88 21.20 39.87
C ASN A 124 2.69 20.64 38.67
N PRO A 125 2.04 20.09 37.62
CA PRO A 125 2.72 19.56 36.43
C PRO A 125 3.53 20.61 35.69
N GLU A 126 3.11 21.89 35.68
CA GLU A 126 3.84 22.98 35.04
C GLU A 126 5.26 23.13 35.60
N GLN A 127 5.41 23.02 36.93
CA GLN A 127 6.71 23.10 37.59
C GLN A 127 7.60 21.91 37.24
N PHE A 128 7.00 20.72 37.16
CA PHE A 128 7.71 19.52 36.74
C PHE A 128 8.22 19.66 35.31
N LEU A 129 7.35 20.01 34.37
CA LEU A 129 7.68 20.18 32.96
C LEU A 129 8.81 21.22 32.78
N LYS A 130 8.69 22.38 33.43
CA LYS A 130 9.76 23.41 33.42
C LYS A 130 11.08 22.89 33.99
N SER A 131 11.04 22.10 35.06
CA SER A 131 12.27 21.52 35.65
C SER A 131 12.93 20.45 34.77
N HIS A 132 12.18 19.85 33.84
CA HIS A 132 12.68 18.90 32.84
C HIS A 132 13.02 19.58 31.51
N GLY A 133 13.11 20.92 31.50
CA GLY A 133 13.54 21.69 30.34
C GLY A 133 12.45 22.00 29.32
N VAL A 134 11.18 21.72 29.62
CA VAL A 134 10.07 22.10 28.75
C VAL A 134 9.82 23.60 28.86
N HIS A 135 9.76 24.26 27.72
CA HIS A 135 9.38 25.66 27.61
C HIS A 135 7.85 25.73 27.61
N LEU A 136 7.29 26.44 28.60
CA LEU A 136 5.85 26.60 28.80
C LEU A 136 5.52 28.08 28.86
N ASP A 137 5.07 28.61 27.71
CA ASP A 137 4.65 29.99 27.53
C ASP A 137 3.16 30.13 27.85
N LEU A 138 2.81 30.83 28.94
CA LEU A 138 1.41 31.04 29.31
C LEU A 138 0.74 31.98 28.29
N TRP A 139 -0.17 31.41 27.50
CA TRP A 139 -0.83 32.08 26.39
C TRP A 139 -2.20 32.63 26.76
N ARG A 140 -3.05 31.80 27.38
CA ARG A 140 -4.38 32.20 27.86
C ARG A 140 -4.62 31.69 29.28
N ASP A 141 -5.32 32.48 30.08
CA ASP A 141 -5.66 32.16 31.46
C ASP A 141 -7.07 32.66 31.75
N SER A 142 -7.98 31.75 32.10
CA SER A 142 -9.38 32.08 32.41
C SER A 142 -9.52 33.03 33.59
N GLU A 143 -8.56 33.06 34.53
CA GLU A 143 -8.61 33.94 35.70
C GLU A 143 -8.17 35.38 35.38
N ASP A 144 -7.46 35.59 34.27
CA ASP A 144 -6.92 36.90 33.87
C ASP A 144 -7.95 37.70 33.06
N LYS A 145 -8.60 38.66 33.71
CA LYS A 145 -9.62 39.53 33.10
C LYS A 145 -9.12 40.39 31.94
N GLU A 146 -7.80 40.63 31.82
CA GLU A 146 -7.23 41.40 30.72
C GLU A 146 -6.98 40.54 29.46
N ARG A 147 -6.71 39.23 29.62
CA ARG A 147 -6.46 38.26 28.53
C ARG A 147 -7.70 37.47 28.07
N ASN A 148 -8.89 37.86 28.53
CA ASN A 148 -10.12 37.07 28.51
C ASN A 148 -11.07 37.34 27.31
N GLN A 149 -10.57 37.80 26.16
CA GLN A 149 -11.46 38.19 25.05
C GLN A 149 -12.04 37.00 24.27
N GLU A 150 -11.36 35.85 24.18
CA GLU A 150 -11.88 34.59 23.60
C GLU A 150 -10.97 33.43 24.05
N LEU A 151 -11.47 32.48 24.85
CA LEU A 151 -10.69 31.31 25.25
C LEU A 151 -10.65 30.28 24.11
N PRO A 152 -9.52 29.61 23.85
CA PRO A 152 -9.44 28.58 22.82
C PRO A 152 -10.39 27.42 23.11
N GLU A 153 -11.12 26.97 22.08
CA GLU A 153 -11.96 25.76 22.13
C GLU A 153 -11.21 24.48 21.71
N PHE A 154 -9.91 24.61 21.41
CA PHE A 154 -9.02 23.53 20.99
C PHE A 154 -7.79 23.42 21.91
N TYR A 155 -7.15 22.25 21.86
CA TYR A 155 -5.90 21.93 22.54
C TYR A 155 -5.28 20.69 21.89
N ASP A 156 -3.97 20.53 21.98
CA ASP A 156 -3.29 19.30 21.52
C ASP A 156 -3.18 18.29 22.66
N VAL A 157 -2.98 18.76 23.90
CA VAL A 157 -2.88 17.94 25.10
C VAL A 157 -3.65 18.60 26.24
N LEU A 158 -4.44 17.83 26.97
CA LEU A 158 -5.19 18.28 28.16
C LEU A 158 -4.75 17.49 29.39
N TYR A 159 -4.43 18.20 30.47
CA TYR A 159 -4.23 17.62 31.80
C TYR A 159 -5.35 18.06 32.75
N MET A 160 -6.06 17.11 33.36
CA MET A 160 -7.02 17.35 34.43
C MET A 160 -6.54 16.81 35.78
N ASP A 161 -6.03 15.58 35.80
CA ASP A 161 -5.31 14.98 36.93
C ASP A 161 -4.41 13.83 36.44
N ALA A 162 -3.75 13.13 37.37
CA ALA A 162 -2.84 12.03 37.03
C ALA A 162 -3.51 10.85 36.29
N GLY A 163 -4.82 10.64 36.47
CA GLY A 163 -5.60 9.61 35.77
C GLY A 163 -6.32 10.12 34.51
N HIS A 164 -6.30 11.43 34.26
CA HIS A 164 -7.03 12.09 33.18
C HIS A 164 -6.09 13.02 32.41
N ILE A 165 -5.16 12.41 31.68
CA ILE A 165 -4.37 13.04 30.62
C ILE A 165 -5.03 12.66 29.30
N VAL A 166 -5.40 13.66 28.51
CA VAL A 166 -6.11 13.48 27.24
C VAL A 166 -5.21 13.97 26.13
N ASP A 167 -5.05 13.12 25.13
CA ASP A 167 -4.27 13.40 23.94
C ASP A 167 -5.21 13.59 22.73
N ALA A 168 -5.20 14.77 22.10
CA ALA A 168 -6.24 15.15 21.16
C ALA A 168 -6.28 14.27 19.89
N ALA A 169 -5.15 13.71 19.44
CA ALA A 169 -5.19 12.79 18.28
C ALA A 169 -5.64 11.37 18.62
N GLU A 170 -6.00 11.07 19.88
CA GLU A 170 -6.73 9.84 20.22
C GLU A 170 -8.24 9.97 20.02
N PHE A 171 -8.76 11.20 19.80
CA PHE A 171 -10.17 11.39 19.48
C PHE A 171 -10.53 10.85 18.10
N SER A 172 -11.84 10.64 17.86
CA SER A 172 -12.32 10.35 16.50
C SER A 172 -11.99 11.52 15.58
N LEU A 173 -11.78 11.23 14.29
CA LEU A 173 -11.40 12.25 13.32
C LEU A 173 -12.42 13.39 13.23
N LEU A 174 -13.71 13.11 13.45
CA LEU A 174 -14.76 14.13 13.52
C LEU A 174 -14.57 15.13 14.67
N VAL A 175 -14.04 14.69 15.81
CA VAL A 175 -13.73 15.62 16.91
C VAL A 175 -12.45 16.38 16.58
N GLN A 176 -11.47 15.71 15.98
CA GLN A 176 -10.22 16.35 15.58
C GLN A 176 -10.46 17.47 14.54
N VAL A 177 -11.33 17.26 13.53
CA VAL A 177 -11.61 18.27 12.51
C VAL A 177 -12.28 19.52 13.10
N GLU A 178 -13.19 19.37 14.07
CA GLU A 178 -13.77 20.52 14.78
C GLU A 178 -12.70 21.30 15.56
N MET A 179 -11.71 20.61 16.14
CA MET A 179 -10.57 21.25 16.80
C MET A 179 -9.63 21.93 15.80
N MET A 180 -9.41 21.34 14.62
CA MET A 180 -8.63 21.93 13.53
C MET A 180 -9.28 23.21 13.01
N ILE A 181 -10.60 23.18 12.76
CA ILE A 181 -11.39 24.34 12.35
C ILE A 181 -11.32 25.42 13.43
N SER A 182 -11.61 25.07 14.69
CA SER A 182 -11.54 26.01 15.81
C SER A 182 -10.16 26.65 15.96
N ARG A 183 -9.09 25.91 15.67
CA ARG A 183 -7.72 26.41 15.66
C ARG A 183 -7.48 27.38 14.51
N ALA A 184 -7.90 27.02 13.30
CA ALA A 184 -7.69 27.84 12.10
C ALA A 184 -8.48 29.16 12.15
N GLU A 185 -9.68 29.15 12.75
CA GLU A 185 -10.51 30.34 12.92
C GLU A 185 -10.05 31.23 14.09
N TYR A 186 -9.17 30.74 14.97
CA TYR A 186 -8.82 31.45 16.19
C TYR A 186 -8.02 32.72 15.91
N GLY A 187 -8.68 33.88 16.02
CA GLY A 187 -8.10 35.17 15.68
C GLY A 187 -8.14 35.51 14.18
N HIS A 188 -8.78 34.66 13.37
CA HIS A 188 -8.91 34.81 11.93
C HIS A 188 -10.38 34.87 11.50
N THR A 189 -10.63 35.11 10.21
CA THR A 189 -11.99 35.09 9.67
C THR A 189 -12.57 33.67 9.73
N ALA A 190 -13.75 33.53 10.33
CA ALA A 190 -14.43 32.24 10.44
C ALA A 190 -14.75 31.63 9.06
N LEU A 191 -14.62 30.31 8.97
CA LEU A 191 -15.04 29.53 7.81
C LEU A 191 -16.56 29.67 7.64
N GLY A 192 -16.99 29.93 6.42
CA GLY A 192 -18.40 29.89 6.09
C GLY A 192 -18.99 28.50 6.35
N ARG A 193 -20.30 28.42 6.63
CA ARG A 193 -21.01 27.15 6.90
C ARG A 193 -20.75 26.08 5.83
N GLU A 194 -20.65 26.47 4.57
CA GLU A 194 -20.39 25.54 3.45
C GLU A 194 -19.00 24.91 3.55
N ALA A 195 -17.96 25.72 3.78
CA ALA A 195 -16.58 25.27 3.96
C ALA A 195 -16.41 24.40 5.21
N HIS A 196 -17.05 24.79 6.33
CA HIS A 196 -17.10 23.95 7.55
C HIS A 196 -17.70 22.58 7.25
N ASN A 197 -18.92 22.55 6.70
CA ASN A 197 -19.61 21.30 6.41
C ASN A 197 -18.80 20.41 5.45
N LEU A 198 -18.14 21.01 4.45
CA LEU A 198 -17.28 20.29 3.53
C LEU A 198 -16.08 19.66 4.24
N ALA A 199 -15.37 20.39 5.10
CA ALA A 199 -14.23 19.85 5.85
C ALA A 199 -14.65 18.67 6.76
N VAL A 200 -15.81 18.78 7.43
CA VAL A 200 -16.36 17.68 8.24
C VAL A 200 -16.75 16.48 7.37
N GLN A 201 -17.37 16.73 6.22
CA GLN A 201 -17.74 15.66 5.29
C GLN A 201 -16.50 14.99 4.68
N TYR A 202 -15.48 15.76 4.34
CA TYR A 202 -14.21 15.27 3.82
C TYR A 202 -13.53 14.36 4.84
N ALA A 203 -13.45 14.80 6.11
CA ALA A 203 -12.97 13.98 7.22
C ALA A 203 -13.75 12.66 7.35
N TYR A 204 -15.09 12.73 7.32
CA TYR A 204 -15.95 11.56 7.42
C TYR A 204 -15.77 10.57 6.26
N LYS A 205 -15.59 11.11 5.04
CA LYS A 205 -15.54 10.31 3.81
C LYS A 205 -14.19 9.68 3.58
N LEU A 206 -13.11 10.40 3.84
CA LEU A 206 -11.75 9.97 3.50
C LEU A 206 -10.94 9.45 4.71
N ASP A 207 -11.39 9.76 5.93
CA ASP A 207 -10.76 9.34 7.19
C ASP A 207 -9.24 9.60 7.28
N ASN A 208 -8.77 10.68 6.65
CA ASN A 208 -7.36 11.04 6.61
C ASN A 208 -7.11 12.36 7.40
N PRO A 209 -6.52 12.30 8.60
CA PRO A 209 -6.27 13.49 9.44
C PRO A 209 -5.30 14.49 8.82
N ARG A 210 -4.33 14.01 8.04
CA ARG A 210 -3.32 14.88 7.44
C ARG A 210 -3.94 15.74 6.35
N ASP A 211 -4.64 15.09 5.43
CA ASP A 211 -5.21 15.77 4.26
C ASP A 211 -6.40 16.65 4.68
N THR A 212 -7.18 16.21 5.67
CA THR A 212 -8.22 17.04 6.30
C THR A 212 -7.65 18.32 6.89
N ARG A 213 -6.52 18.23 7.62
CA ARG A 213 -5.86 19.42 8.18
C ARG A 213 -5.36 20.37 7.08
N GLU A 214 -4.79 19.81 6.02
CA GLU A 214 -4.34 20.60 4.87
C GLU A 214 -5.50 21.32 4.19
N LEU A 215 -6.65 20.66 4.01
CA LEU A 215 -7.87 21.27 3.49
C LEU A 215 -8.36 22.41 4.38
N VAL A 216 -8.46 22.20 5.69
CA VAL A 216 -8.90 23.24 6.64
C VAL A 216 -7.99 24.47 6.57
N ASN A 217 -6.68 24.27 6.50
CA ASN A 217 -5.72 25.37 6.40
C ASN A 217 -5.88 26.13 5.08
N LYS A 218 -5.98 25.43 3.94
CA LYS A 218 -6.23 26.04 2.62
C LYS A 218 -7.53 26.85 2.60
N LEU A 219 -8.60 26.31 3.17
CA LEU A 219 -9.89 27.00 3.26
C LEU A 219 -9.78 28.26 4.13
N ALA A 220 -9.13 28.18 5.28
CA ALA A 220 -8.95 29.33 6.18
C ALA A 220 -8.09 30.42 5.53
N GLU A 221 -7.00 30.05 4.87
CA GLU A 221 -6.14 30.98 4.13
C GLU A 221 -6.89 31.68 2.99
N ALA A 222 -7.74 30.94 2.26
CA ALA A 222 -8.55 31.51 1.18
C ALA A 222 -9.67 32.44 1.66
N VAL A 223 -10.23 32.19 2.84
CA VAL A 223 -11.19 33.12 3.48
C VAL A 223 -10.49 34.41 3.88
N GLU A 224 -9.28 34.32 4.44
CA GLU A 224 -8.51 35.48 4.89
C GLU A 224 -7.93 36.29 3.71
N ASN A 225 -7.49 35.61 2.64
CA ASN A 225 -6.84 36.20 1.46
C ASN A 225 -7.56 35.87 0.14
N PRO A 226 -8.79 36.37 -0.07
CA PRO A 226 -9.62 35.99 -1.23
C PRO A 226 -9.12 36.52 -2.58
N GLU A 227 -8.15 37.43 -2.61
CA GLU A 227 -7.52 37.88 -3.87
C GLU A 227 -6.38 36.94 -4.33
N GLU A 228 -5.81 36.14 -3.42
CA GLU A 228 -4.70 35.22 -3.73
C GLU A 228 -5.18 33.79 -3.94
N HIS A 229 -6.22 33.36 -3.20
CA HIS A 229 -6.73 32.00 -3.24
C HIS A 229 -8.24 31.98 -3.47
N ASN A 230 -8.69 31.20 -4.46
CA ASN A 230 -10.09 31.04 -4.78
C ASN A 230 -10.71 29.92 -3.93
N ILE A 231 -11.44 30.29 -2.88
CA ILE A 231 -12.10 29.31 -1.99
C ILE A 231 -13.02 28.35 -2.75
N ARG A 232 -13.66 28.80 -3.84
CA ARG A 232 -14.58 27.96 -4.59
C ARG A 232 -13.87 26.81 -5.32
N GLU A 233 -12.67 27.07 -5.84
CA GLU A 233 -11.84 26.08 -6.51
C GLU A 233 -11.38 25.01 -5.51
N ILE A 234 -10.90 25.42 -4.33
CA ILE A 234 -10.51 24.51 -3.24
C ILE A 234 -11.69 23.62 -2.82
N MET A 235 -12.90 24.20 -2.73
CA MET A 235 -14.10 23.44 -2.39
C MET A 235 -14.52 22.48 -3.50
N GLU A 236 -14.39 22.87 -4.78
CA GLU A 236 -14.68 22.03 -5.93
C GLU A 236 -13.70 20.83 -6.02
N ASP A 237 -12.41 21.06 -5.76
CA ASP A 237 -11.38 20.01 -5.71
C ASP A 237 -11.66 19.00 -4.58
N ALA A 238 -11.90 19.48 -3.36
CA ALA A 238 -12.20 18.62 -2.21
C ALA A 238 -13.51 17.83 -2.41
N GLN A 239 -14.51 18.43 -3.08
CA GLN A 239 -15.74 17.72 -3.43
C GLN A 239 -15.48 16.66 -4.50
N ALA A 240 -14.63 16.93 -5.49
CA ALA A 240 -14.26 15.95 -6.51
C ALA A 240 -13.55 14.73 -5.92
N GLU A 241 -12.70 14.91 -4.91
CA GLU A 241 -12.08 13.81 -4.17
C GLU A 241 -13.12 12.94 -3.42
N ILE A 242 -14.15 13.57 -2.84
CA ILE A 242 -15.26 12.84 -2.21
C ILE A 242 -16.08 12.08 -3.26
N ASP A 243 -16.37 12.73 -4.38
CA ASP A 243 -17.17 12.17 -5.48
C ASP A 243 -16.42 11.07 -6.24
N PHE A 244 -15.09 10.98 -6.08
CA PHE A 244 -14.27 9.90 -6.59
C PHE A 244 -14.56 8.57 -5.89
N LEU A 245 -15.13 8.57 -4.68
CA LEU A 245 -15.47 7.33 -3.99
C LEU A 245 -16.56 6.54 -4.74
N PRO A 246 -16.48 5.20 -4.75
CA PRO A 246 -17.40 4.38 -5.52
C PRO A 246 -18.82 4.38 -5.00
N ASP A 247 -19.03 4.74 -3.73
CA ASP A 247 -20.35 4.82 -3.09
C ASP A 247 -20.46 6.03 -2.16
N ASN A 248 -21.33 6.97 -2.51
CA ASN A 248 -21.58 8.18 -1.72
C ASN A 248 -22.38 7.92 -0.43
N GLN A 249 -22.94 6.72 -0.22
CA GLN A 249 -23.70 6.39 0.99
C GLN A 249 -22.82 5.96 2.17
N ILE A 250 -21.55 5.68 1.92
CA ILE A 250 -20.58 5.23 2.93
C ILE A 250 -19.26 6.01 2.81
N GLY A 251 -18.42 5.99 3.84
CA GLY A 251 -17.10 6.61 3.86
C GLY A 251 -16.08 5.70 4.54
N LEU A 252 -14.79 6.00 4.35
CA LEU A 252 -13.68 5.23 4.92
C LEU A 252 -13.72 5.17 6.45
N MET A 253 -14.17 6.26 7.10
CA MET A 253 -14.28 6.30 8.56
C MET A 253 -15.24 5.21 9.08
N GLN A 254 -16.36 4.98 8.39
CA GLN A 254 -17.31 3.93 8.76
C GLN A 254 -16.73 2.53 8.57
N MET A 255 -15.92 2.34 7.54
CA MET A 255 -15.21 1.07 7.29
C MET A 255 -14.17 0.81 8.39
N HIS A 256 -13.42 1.83 8.78
CA HIS A 256 -12.41 1.76 9.84
C HIS A 256 -13.04 1.51 11.21
N GLU A 257 -14.16 2.17 11.52
CA GLU A 257 -14.95 1.93 12.74
C GLU A 257 -15.54 0.51 12.78
N PHE A 258 -15.82 -0.08 11.62
CA PHE A 258 -16.32 -1.45 11.52
C PHE A 258 -15.23 -2.51 11.81
N GLY A 259 -13.95 -2.13 11.72
CA GLY A 259 -12.79 -2.99 12.03
C GLY A 259 -11.87 -3.26 10.85
N CYS A 260 -12.18 -2.77 9.65
CA CYS A 260 -11.36 -2.96 8.46
C CYS A 260 -10.49 -1.74 8.23
N ARG A 261 -9.15 -1.88 8.32
CA ARG A 261 -8.17 -0.80 8.07
C ARG A 261 -7.25 -1.16 6.92
N ASN A 262 -7.81 -1.23 5.72
CA ASN A 262 -7.04 -1.43 4.50
C ASN A 262 -7.34 -0.27 3.56
N ASP A 263 -6.38 0.65 3.45
CA ASP A 263 -6.50 1.88 2.66
C ASP A 263 -6.56 1.60 1.15
N SER A 264 -6.27 0.37 0.70
CA SER A 264 -6.41 -0.04 -0.70
C SER A 264 -7.82 -0.50 -1.05
N ILE A 265 -8.75 -0.52 -0.08
CA ILE A 265 -10.15 -0.94 -0.28
C ILE A 265 -11.06 0.26 -0.08
N LEU A 266 -11.94 0.49 -1.06
CA LEU A 266 -12.94 1.53 -1.03
C LEU A 266 -14.30 0.95 -0.62
N PRO A 267 -15.01 1.57 0.34
CA PRO A 267 -16.19 0.98 0.94
C PRO A 267 -17.44 1.13 0.07
N LEU A 268 -18.32 0.13 0.16
CA LEU A 268 -19.56 0.01 -0.60
C LEU A 268 -20.73 -0.43 0.31
N LYS A 269 -21.93 0.05 -0.01
CA LYS A 269 -23.19 -0.54 0.46
C LYS A 269 -23.68 -1.61 -0.51
N ALA A 270 -24.57 -2.46 -0.01
CA ALA A 270 -25.10 -3.61 -0.76
C ALA A 270 -25.64 -3.24 -2.15
N GLU A 271 -26.38 -2.13 -2.28
CA GLU A 271 -26.94 -1.71 -3.57
C GLU A 271 -25.86 -1.41 -4.61
N ARG A 272 -24.82 -0.66 -4.22
CA ARG A 272 -23.71 -0.31 -5.11
C ARG A 272 -22.81 -1.51 -5.40
N ALA A 273 -22.57 -2.35 -4.39
CA ALA A 273 -21.86 -3.61 -4.52
C ALA A 273 -22.51 -4.53 -5.57
N VAL A 274 -23.84 -4.70 -5.54
CA VAL A 274 -24.56 -5.48 -6.56
C VAL A 274 -24.43 -4.87 -7.95
N ALA A 275 -24.50 -3.54 -8.08
CA ALA A 275 -24.35 -2.88 -9.37
C ALA A 275 -22.95 -3.10 -9.99
N LEU A 276 -21.90 -2.96 -9.18
CA LEU A 276 -20.52 -3.14 -9.60
C LEU A 276 -20.17 -4.61 -9.86
N HIS A 277 -20.71 -5.54 -9.07
CA HIS A 277 -20.60 -6.99 -9.32
C HIS A 277 -21.22 -7.37 -10.68
N ASN A 278 -22.42 -6.84 -10.97
CA ASN A 278 -23.08 -7.04 -12.27
C ASN A 278 -22.31 -6.39 -13.44
N ALA A 279 -21.46 -5.41 -13.17
CA ALA A 279 -20.55 -4.82 -14.14
C ALA A 279 -19.27 -5.65 -14.37
N GLY A 280 -19.10 -6.76 -13.62
CA GLY A 280 -17.98 -7.69 -13.74
C GLY A 280 -16.80 -7.37 -12.81
N LEU A 281 -16.98 -6.51 -11.81
CA LEU A 281 -15.94 -6.15 -10.85
C LEU A 281 -15.93 -7.09 -9.64
N ASN A 282 -14.75 -7.30 -9.07
CA ASN A 282 -14.57 -8.09 -7.86
C ASN A 282 -15.03 -7.31 -6.64
N ILE A 283 -16.00 -7.87 -5.92
CA ILE A 283 -16.58 -7.28 -4.72
C ILE A 283 -16.24 -8.13 -3.52
N TYR A 284 -15.78 -7.49 -2.45
CA TYR A 284 -15.42 -8.15 -1.21
C TYR A 284 -16.42 -7.81 -0.11
N GLY A 285 -16.94 -8.82 0.58
CA GLY A 285 -17.63 -8.63 1.87
C GLY A 285 -16.59 -8.38 2.95
N LEU A 286 -16.77 -7.31 3.73
CA LEU A 286 -15.85 -6.91 4.79
C LEU A 286 -16.37 -7.40 6.15
N ASN A 287 -15.50 -8.02 6.94
CA ASN A 287 -15.83 -8.60 8.23
C ASN A 287 -15.23 -7.78 9.39
N LYS A 288 -15.86 -7.86 10.58
CA LYS A 288 -15.44 -7.07 11.76
C LYS A 288 -14.05 -7.42 12.31
N ASP A 289 -13.53 -8.59 11.96
CA ASP A 289 -12.18 -9.02 12.33
C ASP A 289 -11.10 -8.49 11.36
N GLY A 290 -11.49 -7.70 10.36
CA GLY A 290 -10.61 -7.17 9.33
C GLY A 290 -10.40 -8.10 8.14
N SER A 291 -10.97 -9.31 8.16
CA SER A 291 -10.91 -10.23 7.02
C SER A 291 -11.85 -9.80 5.89
N ARG A 292 -11.54 -10.27 4.67
CA ARG A 292 -12.33 -10.02 3.46
C ARG A 292 -12.71 -11.34 2.80
N THR A 293 -13.92 -11.39 2.23
CA THR A 293 -14.42 -12.55 1.49
C THR A 293 -14.85 -12.11 0.10
N LEU A 294 -14.34 -12.75 -0.96
CA LEU A 294 -14.78 -12.46 -2.33
C LEU A 294 -16.24 -12.90 -2.50
N MET A 295 -17.07 -12.01 -3.06
CA MET A 295 -18.49 -12.25 -3.35
C MET A 295 -18.61 -12.77 -4.78
N ASN A 296 -18.91 -14.07 -4.93
CA ASN A 296 -18.93 -14.72 -6.24
C ASN A 296 -20.26 -14.50 -6.96
N THR A 297 -21.35 -14.36 -6.21
CA THR A 297 -22.70 -14.19 -6.75
C THR A 297 -23.42 -13.00 -6.14
N GLN A 298 -24.44 -12.50 -6.85
CA GLN A 298 -25.33 -11.47 -6.32
C GLN A 298 -26.04 -11.97 -5.04
N GLU A 299 -26.38 -13.26 -4.96
CA GLU A 299 -26.97 -13.88 -3.77
C GLU A 299 -26.04 -13.78 -2.55
N ASP A 300 -24.73 -13.98 -2.72
CA ASP A 300 -23.74 -13.87 -1.63
C ASP A 300 -23.75 -12.45 -1.00
N ILE A 301 -23.85 -11.42 -1.84
CA ILE A 301 -23.93 -10.02 -1.42
C ILE A 301 -25.23 -9.77 -0.63
N LEU A 302 -26.35 -10.33 -1.09
CA LEU A 302 -27.65 -10.16 -0.46
C LEU A 302 -27.77 -10.93 0.86
N GLU A 303 -27.09 -12.07 1.01
CA GLU A 303 -27.09 -12.87 2.24
C GLU A 303 -26.40 -12.17 3.42
N MET A 304 -25.38 -11.33 3.17
CA MET A 304 -24.77 -10.47 4.18
C MET A 304 -25.72 -9.39 4.72
N GLY A 305 -26.82 -9.10 4.01
CA GLY A 305 -27.86 -8.17 4.42
C GLY A 305 -27.53 -6.69 4.20
N THR A 306 -28.52 -5.81 4.38
CA THR A 306 -28.42 -4.36 4.12
C THR A 306 -27.44 -3.62 5.02
N ASP A 307 -27.09 -4.22 6.16
CA ASP A 307 -26.15 -3.66 7.13
C ASP A 307 -24.71 -4.10 6.87
N GLY A 308 -24.49 -5.01 5.91
CA GLY A 308 -23.16 -5.42 5.47
C GLY A 308 -22.37 -4.25 4.87
N ILE A 309 -21.06 -4.26 5.09
CA ILE A 309 -20.11 -3.37 4.41
C ILE A 309 -19.35 -4.21 3.40
N PHE A 310 -19.27 -3.71 2.18
CA PHE A 310 -18.53 -4.33 1.09
C PHE A 310 -17.38 -3.41 0.69
N GLY A 311 -16.48 -3.92 -0.14
CA GLY A 311 -15.33 -3.18 -0.63
C GLY A 311 -14.95 -3.58 -2.05
N ILE A 312 -14.33 -2.64 -2.75
CA ILE A 312 -13.67 -2.82 -4.04
C ILE A 312 -12.23 -2.34 -3.92
N GLU A 313 -11.29 -2.94 -4.65
CA GLU A 313 -9.92 -2.44 -4.66
C GLU A 313 -9.82 -1.08 -5.37
N SER A 314 -9.06 -0.13 -4.81
CA SER A 314 -8.92 1.22 -5.36
C SER A 314 -8.46 1.20 -6.82
N ARG A 315 -7.49 0.32 -7.15
CA ARG A 315 -6.96 0.15 -8.51
C ARG A 315 -8.02 -0.36 -9.50
N GLU A 316 -8.88 -1.26 -9.05
CA GLU A 316 -9.96 -1.82 -9.86
C GLU A 316 -11.05 -0.78 -10.10
N TRP A 317 -11.38 0.01 -9.07
CA TRP A 317 -12.29 1.14 -9.19
C TRP A 317 -11.76 2.23 -10.13
N GLU A 318 -10.50 2.62 -10.00
CA GLU A 318 -9.81 3.55 -10.91
C GLU A 318 -9.88 3.06 -12.36
N SER A 319 -9.58 1.78 -12.59
CA SER A 319 -9.64 1.16 -13.92
C SER A 319 -11.06 1.16 -14.49
N TYR A 320 -12.07 0.87 -13.66
CA TYR A 320 -13.47 0.89 -14.04
C TYR A 320 -13.94 2.29 -14.45
N GLN A 321 -13.55 3.34 -13.72
CA GLN A 321 -13.91 4.72 -14.07
C GLN A 321 -13.28 5.17 -15.38
N VAL A 322 -12.03 4.77 -15.65
CA VAL A 322 -11.39 5.02 -16.95
C VAL A 322 -12.14 4.27 -18.05
N MET A 323 -12.57 3.02 -17.83
CA MET A 323 -13.36 2.28 -18.82
C MET A 323 -14.77 2.86 -19.02
N GLU A 324 -15.45 3.32 -17.98
CA GLU A 324 -16.78 3.95 -18.08
C GLU A 324 -16.71 5.29 -18.79
N SER A 325 -15.73 6.14 -18.49
CA SER A 325 -15.54 7.41 -19.22
C SER A 325 -15.26 7.16 -20.70
N VAL A 326 -14.44 6.16 -21.03
CA VAL A 326 -14.20 5.73 -22.41
C VAL A 326 -15.48 5.15 -23.05
N ARG A 327 -16.32 4.42 -22.31
CA ARG A 327 -17.61 3.91 -22.82
C ARG A 327 -18.63 5.01 -23.05
N GLU A 328 -18.71 5.99 -22.16
CA GLU A 328 -19.59 7.15 -22.30
C GLU A 328 -19.15 8.00 -23.50
N GLU A 329 -17.85 8.26 -23.67
CA GLU A 329 -17.29 8.95 -24.85
C GLU A 329 -17.51 8.15 -26.15
N ASN A 330 -17.35 6.81 -26.12
CA ASN A 330 -17.60 5.96 -27.28
C ASN A 330 -19.10 5.84 -27.62
N ALA A 331 -19.99 5.85 -26.62
CA ALA A 331 -21.44 5.85 -26.84
C ALA A 331 -21.90 7.18 -27.49
N GLU A 332 -21.35 8.31 -27.06
CA GLU A 332 -21.59 9.61 -27.71
C GLU A 332 -21.07 9.63 -29.17
N GLN A 333 -19.95 8.97 -29.46
CA GLN A 333 -19.41 8.82 -30.82
C GLN A 333 -20.20 7.84 -31.70
N GLU A 334 -20.72 6.74 -31.15
CA GLU A 334 -21.59 5.80 -31.89
C GLU A 334 -22.86 6.47 -32.41
N HIS A 335 -23.47 7.36 -31.61
CA HIS A 335 -24.66 8.10 -32.01
C HIS A 335 -24.40 9.07 -33.18
N LEU A 336 -23.15 9.49 -33.40
CA LEU A 336 -22.76 10.38 -34.50
C LEU A 336 -22.11 9.67 -35.69
N ASN A 337 -21.93 8.34 -35.62
CA ASN A 337 -21.33 7.56 -36.71
C ASN A 337 -22.36 7.20 -37.80
N GLU A 338 -22.40 8.00 -38.86
CA GLU A 338 -23.34 7.81 -39.97
C GLU A 338 -23.14 6.47 -40.70
N ASP A 339 -21.92 5.93 -40.75
CA ASP A 339 -21.65 4.67 -41.44
C ASP A 339 -22.34 3.48 -40.77
N LEU A 340 -22.64 3.55 -39.47
CA LEU A 340 -23.43 2.52 -38.78
C LEU A 340 -24.87 2.46 -39.31
N LEU A 341 -25.45 3.59 -39.74
CA LEU A 341 -26.78 3.61 -40.35
C LEU A 341 -26.81 2.74 -41.62
N PHE A 342 -25.74 2.75 -42.41
CA PHE A 342 -25.69 2.01 -43.68
C PHE A 342 -25.12 0.60 -43.53
N SER A 343 -24.07 0.42 -42.73
CA SER A 343 -23.31 -0.84 -42.62
C SER A 343 -23.83 -1.81 -41.56
N SER A 344 -24.52 -1.33 -40.52
CA SER A 344 -25.00 -2.19 -39.42
C SER A 344 -26.05 -3.21 -39.89
N ASN A 345 -26.13 -4.38 -39.25
CA ASN A 345 -27.19 -5.36 -39.51
C ASN A 345 -28.47 -5.10 -38.67
N GLN A 346 -28.46 -4.11 -37.77
CA GLN A 346 -29.58 -3.77 -36.91
C GLN A 346 -30.50 -2.71 -37.54
N ASP A 347 -31.77 -2.70 -37.13
CA ASP A 347 -32.72 -1.63 -37.42
C ASP A 347 -32.30 -0.38 -36.63
N ARG A 348 -32.23 0.77 -37.30
CA ARG A 348 -31.68 2.02 -36.75
C ARG A 348 -32.49 3.24 -37.20
N TYR A 349 -32.40 4.33 -36.46
CA TYR A 349 -32.87 5.65 -36.90
C TYR A 349 -31.76 6.68 -36.83
N ALA A 350 -31.89 7.75 -37.60
CA ALA A 350 -31.01 8.91 -37.55
C ALA A 350 -31.80 10.21 -37.72
N ILE A 351 -31.29 11.28 -37.14
CA ILE A 351 -31.86 12.64 -37.21
C ILE A 351 -30.86 13.53 -37.92
N TYR A 352 -31.35 14.20 -38.96
CA TYR A 352 -30.61 15.15 -39.76
C TYR A 352 -31.23 16.53 -39.60
N GLN A 353 -30.37 17.52 -39.32
CA GLN A 353 -30.76 18.92 -39.17
C GLN A 353 -29.96 19.78 -40.15
N ILE A 354 -30.57 20.86 -40.63
CA ILE A 354 -29.94 21.76 -41.60
C ILE A 354 -28.68 22.36 -40.98
N ARG A 355 -27.60 22.40 -41.76
CA ARG A 355 -26.34 22.99 -41.33
C ARG A 355 -26.47 24.51 -41.19
N ASP A 356 -25.87 25.07 -40.14
CA ASP A 356 -25.90 26.52 -39.87
C ASP A 356 -25.15 27.35 -40.94
N ASP A 357 -24.20 26.73 -41.63
CA ASP A 357 -23.34 27.30 -42.67
C ASP A 357 -23.77 26.96 -44.11
N GLY A 358 -24.88 26.23 -44.28
CA GLY A 358 -25.33 25.69 -45.56
C GLY A 358 -26.35 26.55 -46.32
N GLU A 359 -26.56 26.21 -47.59
CA GLU A 359 -27.59 26.82 -48.44
C GLU A 359 -29.02 26.46 -47.98
N GLY A 360 -29.14 25.33 -47.27
CA GLY A 360 -30.35 24.85 -46.59
C GLY A 360 -31.04 25.88 -45.69
N ARG A 361 -30.29 26.83 -45.13
CA ARG A 361 -30.84 27.89 -44.28
C ARG A 361 -31.90 28.73 -44.98
N LYS A 362 -31.89 28.80 -46.32
CA LYS A 362 -32.89 29.54 -47.12
C LYS A 362 -34.30 28.96 -47.00
N TYR A 363 -34.43 27.74 -46.50
CA TYR A 363 -35.69 27.05 -46.33
C TYR A 363 -35.91 26.43 -44.95
N LEU A 364 -35.11 26.82 -43.96
CA LEU A 364 -35.31 26.45 -42.56
C LEU A 364 -36.76 26.78 -42.11
N PHE A 365 -37.41 25.82 -41.45
CA PHE A 365 -38.79 25.88 -40.99
C PHE A 365 -39.88 25.98 -42.08
N MET A 366 -39.56 25.68 -43.34
CA MET A 366 -40.52 25.70 -44.44
C MET A 366 -41.05 24.31 -44.77
N GLY A 367 -42.36 24.15 -44.96
CA GLY A 367 -42.95 22.87 -45.40
C GLY A 367 -42.66 22.54 -46.88
N ILE A 368 -42.81 21.27 -47.27
CA ILE A 368 -42.43 20.78 -48.62
C ILE A 368 -43.20 21.48 -49.75
N ASP A 369 -44.45 21.86 -49.49
CA ASP A 369 -45.32 22.57 -50.43
C ASP A 369 -44.84 24.00 -50.73
N TYR A 370 -44.14 24.62 -49.78
CA TYR A 370 -43.51 25.92 -49.98
C TYR A 370 -42.26 25.78 -50.85
N LEU A 371 -41.44 24.76 -50.59
CA LEU A 371 -40.22 24.48 -51.36
C LEU A 371 -40.51 24.26 -52.83
N LYS A 372 -41.50 23.42 -53.13
CA LYS A 372 -41.95 23.17 -54.52
C LYS A 372 -42.43 24.44 -55.23
N LYS A 373 -43.06 25.38 -54.52
CA LYS A 373 -43.55 26.65 -55.10
C LYS A 373 -42.46 27.67 -55.35
N GLN A 374 -41.41 27.68 -54.51
CA GLN A 374 -40.27 28.58 -54.63
C GLN A 374 -39.14 28.00 -55.47
N GLY A 375 -39.24 26.73 -55.88
CA GLY A 375 -38.23 26.06 -56.70
C GLY A 375 -37.01 25.58 -55.89
N PHE A 376 -37.18 25.35 -54.59
CA PHE A 376 -36.18 24.69 -53.75
C PHE A 376 -36.39 23.18 -53.73
N SER A 377 -35.30 22.44 -53.63
CA SER A 377 -35.25 20.99 -53.38
C SER A 377 -34.50 20.73 -52.08
N VAL A 378 -34.86 19.64 -51.39
CA VAL A 378 -34.19 19.21 -50.16
C VAL A 378 -32.99 18.36 -50.59
N GLU A 379 -31.78 18.89 -50.38
CA GLU A 379 -30.52 18.27 -50.78
C GLU A 379 -29.83 17.66 -49.55
N TYR A 380 -29.09 16.56 -49.71
CA TYR A 380 -28.41 15.91 -48.58
C TYR A 380 -27.28 16.76 -47.99
N ASP A 381 -26.52 17.44 -48.86
CA ASP A 381 -25.38 18.29 -48.47
C ASP A 381 -25.80 19.51 -47.62
N ASP A 382 -27.09 19.85 -47.59
CA ASP A 382 -27.63 20.93 -46.75
C ASP A 382 -27.80 20.51 -45.28
N TYR A 383 -27.65 19.23 -44.97
CA TYR A 383 -27.93 18.64 -43.65
C TYR A 383 -26.66 18.07 -42.99
N ARG A 384 -26.68 18.01 -41.66
CA ARG A 384 -25.76 17.22 -40.83
C ARG A 384 -26.55 16.20 -40.03
N MET A 385 -26.00 15.00 -39.86
CA MET A 385 -26.53 14.07 -38.88
C MET A 385 -26.20 14.58 -37.48
N VAL A 386 -27.19 14.62 -36.59
CA VAL A 386 -27.03 15.12 -35.21
C VAL A 386 -27.26 14.03 -34.16
N TYR A 387 -27.81 12.88 -34.58
CA TYR A 387 -28.07 11.74 -33.70
C TYR A 387 -28.43 10.50 -34.52
N SER A 388 -28.09 9.32 -34.03
CA SER A 388 -28.51 8.03 -34.56
C SER A 388 -28.53 6.98 -33.47
N ASP A 389 -29.42 6.00 -33.52
CA ASP A 389 -29.52 4.95 -32.50
C ASP A 389 -30.23 3.70 -33.04
N VAL A 390 -30.24 2.61 -32.27
CA VAL A 390 -31.01 1.40 -32.54
C VAL A 390 -32.50 1.71 -32.44
N LEU A 391 -33.25 1.26 -33.46
CA LEU A 391 -34.68 1.49 -33.55
C LEU A 391 -35.44 0.38 -32.83
N GLY A 392 -36.16 0.75 -31.77
CA GLY A 392 -36.95 -0.20 -30.97
C GLY A 392 -38.12 -0.82 -31.76
N GLU A 393 -38.54 -2.03 -31.37
CA GLU A 393 -39.58 -2.81 -32.09
C GLU A 393 -40.91 -2.05 -32.28
N ASN A 394 -41.24 -1.11 -31.38
CA ASN A 394 -42.46 -0.31 -31.41
C ASN A 394 -42.23 1.17 -31.76
N GLU A 395 -41.00 1.56 -32.14
CA GLU A 395 -40.70 2.94 -32.49
C GLU A 395 -41.16 3.29 -33.92
N THR A 396 -41.86 4.42 -34.03
CA THR A 396 -42.41 4.99 -35.26
C THR A 396 -41.95 6.45 -35.38
N LEU A 397 -42.17 7.08 -36.54
CA LEU A 397 -41.86 8.50 -36.73
C LEU A 397 -42.53 9.38 -35.66
N ASP A 398 -43.79 9.07 -35.31
CA ASP A 398 -44.53 9.81 -34.28
C ASP A 398 -43.95 9.62 -32.87
N SER A 399 -43.51 8.41 -32.52
CA SER A 399 -42.90 8.16 -31.21
C SER A 399 -41.50 8.78 -31.10
N LEU A 400 -40.74 8.81 -32.19
CA LEU A 400 -39.45 9.52 -32.24
C LEU A 400 -39.65 11.02 -32.10
N TYR A 401 -40.67 11.59 -32.75
CA TYR A 401 -41.00 13.00 -32.56
C TYR A 401 -41.39 13.33 -31.12
N GLU A 402 -42.11 12.44 -30.44
CA GLU A 402 -42.41 12.59 -29.00
C GLU A 402 -41.14 12.48 -28.14
N LYS A 403 -40.28 11.48 -28.41
CA LYS A 403 -39.00 11.26 -27.73
C LYS A 403 -38.13 12.51 -27.76
N PHE A 404 -37.87 13.09 -28.93
CA PHE A 404 -36.95 14.23 -29.05
C PHE A 404 -37.57 15.60 -28.73
N ASN A 405 -38.87 15.67 -28.44
CA ASN A 405 -39.54 16.90 -28.03
C ASN A 405 -40.01 16.91 -26.57
N ILE A 406 -40.24 15.76 -25.96
CA ILE A 406 -40.74 15.63 -24.57
C ILE A 406 -39.77 14.82 -23.70
N GLY A 407 -39.33 13.65 -24.18
CA GLY A 407 -38.44 12.72 -23.46
C GLY A 407 -37.01 12.72 -23.99
N ARG A 408 -36.43 13.91 -24.17
CA ARG A 408 -35.16 14.13 -24.89
C ARG A 408 -34.03 13.29 -24.27
N PRO A 409 -33.28 12.49 -25.06
CA PRO A 409 -32.09 11.80 -24.60
C PRO A 409 -31.04 12.78 -24.02
N LEU A 410 -30.33 12.39 -22.97
CA LEU A 410 -29.38 13.26 -22.25
C LEU A 410 -28.19 13.67 -23.13
N ASP A 411 -27.78 12.75 -24.00
CA ASP A 411 -26.71 12.80 -25.00
C ASP A 411 -27.13 13.45 -26.33
N PHE A 412 -28.42 13.78 -26.53
CA PHE A 412 -28.87 14.43 -27.76
C PHE A 412 -28.45 15.92 -27.78
N THR A 413 -27.53 16.29 -28.67
CA THR A 413 -26.99 17.66 -28.79
C THR A 413 -27.71 18.55 -29.82
N GLY A 414 -28.58 17.97 -30.67
CA GLY A 414 -29.38 18.69 -31.66
C GLY A 414 -30.52 19.54 -31.07
N HIS A 415 -31.25 20.28 -31.89
CA HIS A 415 -32.46 20.99 -31.42
C HIS A 415 -33.70 20.09 -31.45
N SER A 416 -34.77 20.52 -30.78
CA SER A 416 -36.09 19.88 -30.84
C SER A 416 -36.52 19.63 -32.30
N LEU A 417 -37.11 18.45 -32.52
CA LEU A 417 -37.57 18.02 -33.84
C LEU A 417 -38.64 18.96 -34.37
N SER A 418 -38.38 19.57 -35.54
CA SER A 418 -39.15 20.69 -36.07
C SER A 418 -39.29 20.63 -37.59
N VAL A 419 -40.17 21.47 -38.16
CA VAL A 419 -40.34 21.58 -39.63
C VAL A 419 -38.97 21.86 -40.24
N SER A 420 -38.64 21.15 -41.32
CA SER A 420 -37.33 21.14 -42.00
C SER A 420 -36.28 20.15 -41.55
N ASP A 421 -36.50 19.42 -40.45
CA ASP A 421 -35.65 18.31 -40.07
C ASP A 421 -35.96 17.06 -40.92
N VAL A 422 -35.01 16.13 -40.99
CA VAL A 422 -35.18 14.85 -41.70
C VAL A 422 -34.92 13.69 -40.73
N VAL A 423 -35.90 12.80 -40.60
CA VAL A 423 -35.78 11.55 -39.82
C VAL A 423 -35.56 10.41 -40.79
N VAL A 424 -34.50 9.64 -40.58
CA VAL A 424 -34.16 8.49 -41.41
C VAL A 424 -34.41 7.22 -40.61
N LEU A 425 -35.08 6.26 -41.23
CA LEU A 425 -35.35 4.94 -40.65
C LEU A 425 -34.74 3.85 -41.50
N LYS A 426 -34.04 2.94 -40.86
CA LYS A 426 -33.62 1.66 -41.41
C LYS A 426 -34.43 0.54 -40.76
N LYS A 427 -35.28 -0.11 -41.55
CA LYS A 427 -36.06 -1.28 -41.10
C LYS A 427 -35.87 -2.43 -42.06
N SER A 428 -35.45 -3.58 -41.56
CA SER A 428 -35.23 -4.81 -42.35
C SER A 428 -34.33 -4.59 -43.58
N GLY A 429 -33.31 -3.73 -43.43
CA GLY A 429 -32.36 -3.38 -44.49
C GLY A 429 -32.84 -2.32 -45.50
N GLU A 430 -34.08 -1.86 -45.42
CA GLU A 430 -34.60 -0.76 -46.23
C GLU A 430 -34.41 0.58 -45.50
N ILE A 431 -33.81 1.56 -46.17
CA ILE A 431 -33.54 2.90 -45.64
C ILE A 431 -34.51 3.90 -46.28
N THR A 432 -35.25 4.64 -45.45
CA THR A 432 -36.20 5.66 -45.89
C THR A 432 -35.97 6.98 -45.16
N ALA A 433 -35.96 8.09 -45.89
CA ALA A 433 -35.78 9.43 -45.33
C ALA A 433 -37.12 10.19 -45.33
N HIS A 434 -37.44 10.83 -44.21
CA HIS A 434 -38.74 11.47 -43.97
C HIS A 434 -38.56 12.92 -43.52
N TYR A 435 -38.96 13.87 -44.36
CA TYR A 435 -38.97 15.29 -44.04
C TYR A 435 -40.09 15.63 -43.06
N VAL A 436 -39.76 16.31 -41.97
CA VAL A 436 -40.72 16.81 -40.98
C VAL A 436 -41.45 18.02 -41.56
N ASP A 437 -42.75 17.90 -41.79
CA ASP A 437 -43.59 18.99 -42.32
C ASP A 437 -44.45 19.61 -41.21
N SER A 438 -45.11 20.72 -41.53
CA SER A 438 -46.13 21.39 -40.74
C SER A 438 -47.27 20.47 -40.27
N TYR A 439 -47.50 19.37 -41.00
CA TYR A 439 -48.38 18.29 -40.56
C TYR A 439 -47.87 16.94 -41.08
N GLY A 440 -47.34 16.10 -40.19
CA GLY A 440 -46.83 14.78 -40.52
C GLY A 440 -45.49 14.82 -41.25
N TYR A 441 -45.21 13.78 -42.05
CA TYR A 441 -43.93 13.57 -42.71
C TYR A 441 -44.10 13.42 -44.22
N THR A 442 -43.12 13.91 -44.98
CA THR A 442 -43.03 13.68 -46.43
C THR A 442 -41.78 12.88 -46.75
N GLU A 443 -41.94 11.72 -47.40
CA GLU A 443 -40.82 10.87 -47.80
C GLU A 443 -39.93 11.53 -48.88
N LEU A 444 -38.61 11.38 -48.74
CA LEU A 444 -37.57 11.91 -49.60
C LEU A 444 -36.78 10.76 -50.28
N PRO A 445 -37.31 10.18 -51.38
CA PRO A 445 -36.72 8.98 -51.99
C PRO A 445 -35.34 9.21 -52.64
N GLU A 446 -35.00 10.45 -52.99
CA GLU A 446 -33.71 10.79 -53.63
C GLU A 446 -32.69 11.39 -52.66
N PHE A 447 -32.97 11.42 -51.35
CA PHE A 447 -32.12 12.10 -50.36
C PHE A 447 -30.68 11.55 -50.39
N PHE A 448 -30.50 10.23 -50.33
CA PHE A 448 -29.15 9.63 -50.33
C PHE A 448 -28.54 9.43 -51.72
N SER A 449 -29.27 9.70 -52.81
CA SER A 449 -28.75 9.57 -54.18
C SER A 449 -27.63 10.57 -54.51
N GLN A 450 -27.43 11.60 -53.69
CA GLN A 450 -26.33 12.56 -53.80
C GLN A 450 -25.08 12.07 -53.08
N ARG A 451 -25.23 11.52 -51.88
CA ARG A 451 -24.16 10.85 -51.12
C ARG A 451 -23.48 9.77 -51.96
N GLU A 452 -24.26 8.94 -52.65
CA GLU A 452 -23.74 7.89 -53.55
C GLU A 452 -22.92 8.48 -54.72
N LYS A 453 -23.35 9.60 -55.31
CA LYS A 453 -22.62 10.27 -56.41
C LYS A 453 -21.33 10.93 -55.95
N ASN A 454 -21.30 11.48 -54.73
CA ASN A 454 -20.12 12.10 -54.14
C ASN A 454 -19.05 11.03 -53.83
N MET A 455 -19.46 9.87 -53.30
CA MET A 455 -18.57 8.71 -53.08
C MET A 455 -17.99 8.12 -54.37
N GLU A 456 -18.73 8.15 -55.49
CA GLU A 456 -18.23 7.71 -56.80
C GLU A 456 -17.21 8.70 -57.39
N GLN A 457 -17.36 10.00 -57.16
CA GLN A 457 -16.43 11.03 -57.64
C GLN A 457 -15.10 11.04 -56.87
N GLU A 458 -15.10 10.74 -55.57
CA GLU A 458 -13.89 10.61 -54.76
C GLU A 458 -13.04 9.38 -55.16
N LYS A 459 -13.70 8.28 -55.56
CA LYS A 459 -13.02 7.09 -56.09
C LYS A 459 -12.31 7.34 -57.42
N ASP A 460 -12.84 8.23 -58.27
CA ASP A 460 -12.23 8.60 -59.56
C ASP A 460 -11.07 9.60 -59.42
N ALA A 461 -11.03 10.41 -58.34
CA ALA A 461 -9.94 11.36 -58.09
C ALA A 461 -8.63 10.70 -57.58
N GLY A 462 -8.71 9.50 -57.00
CA GLY A 462 -7.57 8.76 -56.44
C GLY A 462 -6.65 8.05 -57.45
N LEU A 463 -6.94 8.10 -58.75
CA LEU A 463 -6.25 7.32 -59.80
C LEU A 463 -5.17 8.07 -60.61
N GLN A 464 -4.75 9.27 -60.21
CA GLN A 464 -3.56 9.95 -60.76
C GLN A 464 -2.40 9.95 -59.76
N GLY A 465 -1.93 8.76 -59.39
CA GLY A 465 -0.83 8.63 -58.44
C GLY A 465 -0.26 7.24 -58.29
N SER A 466 -0.22 6.40 -59.33
CA SER A 466 0.53 5.14 -59.25
C SER A 466 1.17 4.73 -60.58
N SER A 467 2.49 4.71 -60.56
CA SER A 467 3.30 3.91 -61.48
C SER A 467 4.37 3.27 -60.62
N LEU A 468 4.19 2.01 -60.26
CA LEU A 468 5.23 0.97 -60.17
C LEU A 468 4.53 -0.40 -60.07
N GLN A 469 5.11 -1.36 -60.79
CA GLN A 469 4.54 -2.66 -61.15
C GLN A 469 4.47 -3.64 -59.98
N GLU A 470 3.42 -4.45 -59.95
CA GLU A 470 3.37 -5.70 -59.17
C GLU A 470 4.48 -6.67 -59.60
N PRO A 471 5.10 -7.38 -58.64
CA PRO A 471 5.58 -8.72 -58.88
C PRO A 471 4.73 -9.74 -58.11
N GLN A 472 4.22 -10.70 -58.87
CA GLN A 472 3.70 -11.96 -58.37
C GLN A 472 4.79 -12.74 -57.62
N ASN A 473 4.48 -13.24 -56.42
CA ASN A 473 4.89 -14.57 -55.98
C ASN A 473 4.17 -15.00 -54.69
N ASN A 474 3.61 -16.20 -54.75
CA ASN A 474 3.08 -16.98 -53.63
C ASN A 474 4.15 -17.20 -52.56
N ASP A 475 3.94 -16.69 -51.35
CA ASP A 475 4.21 -17.42 -50.11
C ASP A 475 3.36 -16.82 -48.98
N ILE A 476 2.31 -17.53 -48.60
CA ILE A 476 1.42 -17.16 -47.49
C ILE A 476 2.01 -17.83 -46.25
N SER A 477 2.79 -17.08 -45.46
CA SER A 477 3.00 -17.23 -44.00
C SER A 477 4.31 -16.56 -43.54
N LYS A 478 4.20 -15.32 -43.07
CA LYS A 478 5.03 -14.66 -42.02
C LYS A 478 4.64 -13.17 -41.96
N PRO A 479 4.21 -12.61 -40.83
CA PRO A 479 4.06 -11.17 -40.70
C PRO A 479 5.46 -10.55 -40.75
N TYR A 480 5.67 -9.61 -41.68
CA TYR A 480 6.88 -8.80 -41.77
C TYR A 480 6.87 -7.78 -40.63
N GLU A 481 7.74 -7.96 -39.64
CA GLU A 481 7.94 -7.00 -38.56
C GLU A 481 8.62 -5.74 -39.12
N LYS A 482 7.96 -4.58 -39.02
CA LYS A 482 8.50 -3.29 -39.48
C LYS A 482 9.59 -2.84 -38.51
N VAL A 483 10.86 -2.95 -38.94
CA VAL A 483 12.02 -2.55 -38.12
C VAL A 483 12.16 -1.03 -38.12
N TYR A 484 11.98 -0.40 -36.96
CA TYR A 484 12.19 1.04 -36.76
C TYR A 484 13.67 1.32 -36.49
N PRO A 485 14.22 2.47 -36.96
CA PRO A 485 15.58 2.85 -36.60
C PRO A 485 15.72 3.00 -35.08
N PRO A 486 16.81 2.52 -34.46
CA PRO A 486 16.96 2.51 -33.00
C PRO A 486 17.08 3.92 -32.40
N LEU A 487 16.67 4.08 -31.15
CA LEU A 487 16.87 5.29 -30.35
C LEU A 487 18.30 5.31 -29.78
N TYR A 488 19.01 6.43 -29.90
CA TYR A 488 20.34 6.60 -29.31
C TYR A 488 20.24 7.35 -27.97
N THR A 489 20.56 6.66 -26.88
CA THR A 489 20.32 7.12 -25.49
C THR A 489 21.54 7.78 -24.81
N HIS A 490 22.69 7.87 -25.48
CA HIS A 490 23.90 8.48 -24.89
C HIS A 490 24.18 9.89 -25.43
N THR A 491 24.99 10.66 -24.69
CA THR A 491 25.41 12.01 -25.08
C THR A 491 26.25 12.03 -26.35
N ILE A 492 26.26 13.17 -27.06
CA ILE A 492 27.14 13.38 -28.21
C ILE A 492 28.63 13.22 -27.85
N THR A 493 29.01 13.56 -26.61
CA THR A 493 30.38 13.38 -26.10
C THR A 493 30.77 11.90 -26.09
N TYR A 494 29.89 11.07 -25.53
CA TYR A 494 30.07 9.62 -25.52
C TYR A 494 30.10 9.04 -26.94
N ALA A 495 29.20 9.50 -27.81
CA ALA A 495 29.15 9.09 -29.21
C ALA A 495 30.45 9.43 -29.97
N MET A 496 31.01 10.62 -29.75
CA MET A 496 32.27 11.04 -30.34
C MET A 496 33.47 10.24 -29.81
N GLU A 497 33.51 9.93 -28.51
CA GLU A 497 34.57 9.12 -27.90
C GLU A 497 34.57 7.67 -28.41
N HIS A 498 33.40 7.13 -28.77
CA HIS A 498 33.23 5.76 -29.22
C HIS A 498 33.09 5.63 -30.75
N GLY A 499 33.30 6.71 -31.51
CA GLY A 499 33.24 6.69 -32.97
C GLY A 499 31.84 6.45 -33.56
N ARG A 500 30.78 6.73 -32.78
CA ARG A 500 29.36 6.57 -33.13
C ARG A 500 28.62 7.91 -33.23
N ALA A 501 29.34 8.97 -33.61
CA ALA A 501 28.77 10.31 -33.72
C ALA A 501 27.67 10.38 -34.80
N ASP A 502 27.80 9.61 -35.86
CA ASP A 502 26.80 9.55 -36.94
C ASP A 502 25.48 8.95 -36.44
N ASP A 503 25.53 7.87 -35.65
CA ASP A 503 24.35 7.22 -35.04
C ASP A 503 23.59 8.20 -34.11
N TYR A 504 24.32 8.97 -33.30
CA TYR A 504 23.73 10.02 -32.45
C TYR A 504 23.04 11.10 -33.29
N LEU A 505 23.70 11.59 -34.34
CA LEU A 505 23.16 12.65 -35.20
C LEU A 505 21.93 12.17 -35.98
N GLU A 506 21.92 10.92 -36.42
CA GLU A 506 20.79 10.29 -37.11
C GLU A 506 19.60 10.09 -36.16
N SER A 507 19.82 9.52 -34.97
CA SER A 507 18.76 9.39 -33.97
C SER A 507 18.23 10.74 -33.52
N ARG A 508 19.09 11.75 -33.32
CA ARG A 508 18.67 13.10 -32.95
C ARG A 508 17.82 13.75 -34.04
N LYS A 509 18.16 13.53 -35.31
CA LYS A 509 17.36 14.01 -36.44
C LYS A 509 15.98 13.36 -36.41
N LEU A 510 15.91 12.03 -36.25
CA LEU A 510 14.64 11.31 -36.18
C LEU A 510 13.79 11.71 -34.97
N ASN A 511 14.40 12.06 -33.83
CA ASN A 511 13.68 12.58 -32.67
C ASN A 511 13.05 13.94 -32.94
N LEU A 512 13.75 14.84 -33.64
CA LEU A 512 13.20 16.12 -34.08
C LEU A 512 12.11 15.94 -35.13
N ASP A 513 12.31 15.03 -36.08
CA ASP A 513 11.31 14.70 -37.11
C ASP A 513 10.05 14.11 -36.45
N CYS A 514 10.19 13.20 -35.49
CA CYS A 514 9.09 12.64 -34.70
C CYS A 514 8.34 13.71 -33.89
N LYS A 515 9.06 14.61 -33.23
CA LYS A 515 8.46 15.75 -32.53
C LYS A 515 7.63 16.61 -33.49
N ASN A 516 8.19 16.99 -34.62
CA ASN A 516 7.49 17.80 -35.61
C ASN A 516 6.26 17.05 -36.16
N ALA A 517 6.37 15.74 -36.37
CA ALA A 517 5.25 14.90 -36.80
C ALA A 517 4.12 14.87 -35.76
N ILE A 518 4.44 14.86 -34.45
CA ILE A 518 3.44 14.99 -33.38
C ILE A 518 2.77 16.38 -33.43
N GLU A 519 3.55 17.45 -33.57
CA GLU A 519 3.01 18.82 -33.68
C GLU A 519 2.11 18.99 -34.92
N ASP A 520 2.52 18.40 -36.05
CA ASP A 520 1.77 18.40 -37.30
C ASP A 520 0.49 17.57 -37.17
N ALA A 521 0.57 16.38 -36.60
CA ALA A 521 -0.59 15.52 -36.34
C ALA A 521 -1.61 16.21 -35.44
N ILE A 522 -1.17 16.88 -34.37
CA ILE A 522 -2.07 17.67 -33.51
C ILE A 522 -2.70 18.81 -34.32
N ARG A 523 -1.89 19.58 -35.06
CA ARG A 523 -2.38 20.75 -35.80
C ARG A 523 -3.37 20.39 -36.90
N GLU A 524 -3.17 19.26 -37.58
CA GLU A 524 -3.99 18.83 -38.71
C GLU A 524 -5.27 18.11 -38.25
N ASN A 525 -5.26 17.52 -37.06
CA ASN A 525 -6.38 16.73 -36.54
C ASN A 525 -7.12 17.40 -35.36
N PHE A 526 -6.76 18.65 -35.02
CA PHE A 526 -7.44 19.42 -33.98
C PHE A 526 -8.35 20.49 -34.59
N ASP A 527 -9.67 20.34 -34.40
CA ASP A 527 -10.68 21.22 -35.00
C ASP A 527 -10.97 22.50 -34.17
N GLY A 528 -10.27 22.66 -33.04
CA GLY A 528 -10.45 23.75 -32.07
C GLY A 528 -11.22 23.34 -30.81
N LEU A 529 -11.88 22.19 -30.81
CA LEU A 529 -12.57 21.62 -29.65
C LEU A 529 -12.11 20.17 -29.38
N HIS A 530 -11.88 19.36 -30.41
CA HIS A 530 -11.53 17.94 -30.30
C HIS A 530 -10.35 17.56 -31.19
N LEU A 531 -9.65 16.51 -30.79
CA LEU A 531 -8.58 15.86 -31.53
C LEU A 531 -9.12 14.56 -32.14
N ALA A 532 -8.86 14.28 -33.42
CA ALA A 532 -9.34 13.06 -34.08
C ALA A 532 -8.82 11.78 -33.38
N HIS A 533 -9.67 10.75 -33.27
CA HIS A 533 -9.36 9.50 -32.55
C HIS A 533 -8.14 8.74 -33.10
N ASP A 534 -7.82 8.89 -34.38
CA ASP A 534 -6.68 8.26 -35.04
C ASP A 534 -5.48 9.20 -35.21
N ALA A 535 -5.48 10.39 -34.58
CA ALA A 535 -4.45 11.40 -34.75
C ALA A 535 -3.02 10.89 -34.44
N ALA A 536 -2.88 9.97 -33.49
CA ALA A 536 -1.58 9.39 -33.12
C ALA A 536 -1.12 8.26 -34.05
N LYS A 537 -2.03 7.64 -34.81
CA LYS A 537 -1.78 6.42 -35.59
C LYS A 537 -0.69 6.60 -36.64
N GLY A 538 -0.76 7.68 -37.42
CA GLY A 538 0.24 7.97 -38.47
C GLY A 538 1.66 8.15 -37.90
N VAL A 539 1.78 8.79 -36.73
CA VAL A 539 3.06 8.99 -36.06
C VAL A 539 3.61 7.66 -35.51
N LEU A 540 2.76 6.85 -34.89
CA LEU A 540 3.13 5.51 -34.38
C LEU A 540 3.58 4.58 -35.51
N GLU A 541 2.88 4.60 -36.64
CA GLU A 541 3.23 3.80 -37.82
C GLU A 541 4.55 4.27 -38.46
N GLU A 542 4.88 5.56 -38.44
CA GLU A 542 6.08 6.09 -39.07
C GLU A 542 7.34 5.95 -38.18
N TYR A 543 7.22 6.29 -36.90
CA TYR A 543 8.37 6.42 -36.00
C TYR A 543 8.52 5.29 -34.98
N GLY A 544 7.48 4.48 -34.76
CA GLY A 544 7.45 3.38 -33.82
C GLY A 544 7.17 3.81 -32.38
N ALA A 545 6.59 2.91 -31.59
CA ALA A 545 6.19 3.17 -30.20
C ALA A 545 7.35 3.69 -29.33
N GLU A 546 8.53 3.05 -29.40
CA GLU A 546 9.71 3.39 -28.60
C GLU A 546 10.11 4.88 -28.74
N ARG A 547 10.17 5.40 -29.98
CA ARG A 547 10.54 6.81 -30.22
C ARG A 547 9.42 7.76 -29.83
N VAL A 548 8.17 7.42 -30.11
CA VAL A 548 7.01 8.28 -29.78
C VAL A 548 6.90 8.43 -28.26
N VAL A 549 7.03 7.33 -27.51
CA VAL A 549 7.03 7.33 -26.04
C VAL A 549 8.16 8.19 -25.50
N PHE A 550 9.39 8.03 -26.02
CA PHE A 550 10.54 8.83 -25.60
C PHE A 550 10.28 10.35 -25.74
N ILE A 551 9.70 10.80 -26.87
CA ILE A 551 9.44 12.23 -27.11
C ILE A 551 8.32 12.76 -26.19
N LEU A 552 7.25 12.00 -26.02
CA LEU A 552 6.10 12.39 -25.20
C LEU A 552 6.45 12.39 -23.70
N ALA A 553 7.10 11.34 -23.19
CA ALA A 553 7.55 11.27 -21.80
C ALA A 553 8.57 12.37 -21.48
N ASN A 554 9.54 12.62 -22.37
CA ASN A 554 10.47 13.74 -22.25
C ASN A 554 9.73 15.09 -22.16
N THR A 555 8.69 15.29 -22.98
CA THR A 555 7.91 16.53 -22.97
C THR A 555 7.15 16.72 -21.65
N VAL A 556 6.49 15.68 -21.14
CA VAL A 556 5.73 15.75 -19.89
C VAL A 556 6.66 15.97 -18.69
N GLN A 557 7.82 15.31 -18.63
CA GLN A 557 8.80 15.52 -17.54
C GLN A 557 9.35 16.96 -17.52
N HIS A 558 9.55 17.59 -18.69
CA HIS A 558 9.95 19.01 -18.76
C HIS A 558 8.81 19.98 -18.37
N LEU A 559 7.55 19.55 -18.47
CA LEU A 559 6.36 20.33 -18.19
C LEU A 559 5.58 19.81 -16.97
N GLU A 560 6.22 19.07 -16.06
CA GLU A 560 5.56 18.38 -14.93
C GLU A 560 4.77 19.34 -14.03
N HIS A 561 5.23 20.59 -13.95
CA HIS A 561 4.62 21.68 -13.20
C HIS A 561 3.35 22.26 -13.85
N ASP A 562 3.04 21.93 -15.10
CA ASP A 562 1.85 22.42 -15.80
C ASP A 562 0.62 21.61 -15.38
N GLY A 563 -0.35 22.26 -14.75
CA GLY A 563 -1.57 21.62 -14.22
C GLY A 563 -2.54 21.08 -15.27
N ARG A 564 -2.29 21.33 -16.56
CA ARG A 564 -3.18 20.89 -17.66
C ARG A 564 -2.89 19.47 -18.17
N PHE A 565 -1.80 18.84 -17.74
CA PHE A 565 -1.56 17.42 -17.97
C PHE A 565 -2.26 16.60 -16.90
N SER A 566 -2.94 15.52 -17.31
CA SER A 566 -3.61 14.61 -16.40
C SER A 566 -2.61 13.92 -15.47
N ILE A 567 -3.06 13.62 -14.24
CA ILE A 567 -2.25 12.90 -13.23
C ILE A 567 -1.78 11.56 -13.81
N GLY A 568 -2.65 10.87 -14.56
CA GLY A 568 -2.32 9.62 -15.23
C GLY A 568 -1.20 9.76 -16.27
N ASN A 569 -1.20 10.81 -17.10
CA ASN A 569 -0.12 11.06 -18.05
C ASN A 569 1.18 11.49 -17.38
N LYS A 570 1.12 12.23 -16.26
CA LYS A 570 2.31 12.58 -15.46
C LYS A 570 2.94 11.34 -14.82
N ALA A 571 2.13 10.47 -14.21
CA ALA A 571 2.59 9.22 -13.62
C ALA A 571 3.19 8.29 -14.68
N TRP A 572 2.51 8.14 -15.83
CA TRP A 572 3.01 7.39 -16.98
C TRP A 572 4.36 7.91 -17.46
N ALA A 573 4.50 9.22 -17.68
CA ALA A 573 5.75 9.81 -18.14
C ALA A 573 6.90 9.62 -17.14
N LYS A 574 6.62 9.68 -15.83
CA LYS A 574 7.60 9.46 -14.76
C LYS A 574 8.12 8.01 -14.71
N GLY A 575 7.36 7.06 -15.25
CA GLY A 575 7.76 5.66 -15.37
C GLY A 575 8.86 5.42 -16.41
N TYR A 576 9.18 6.39 -17.27
CA TYR A 576 10.23 6.27 -18.28
C TYR A 576 11.49 7.04 -17.86
N GLU A 577 12.64 6.35 -17.81
CA GLU A 577 13.91 7.03 -17.61
C GLU A 577 14.29 7.80 -18.89
N ILE A 578 14.45 9.12 -18.77
CA ILE A 578 14.94 9.97 -19.86
C ILE A 578 16.42 10.29 -19.60
N PRO A 579 17.37 9.66 -20.32
CA PRO A 579 18.78 9.81 -20.04
C PRO A 579 19.27 11.25 -20.18
N GLU A 580 20.12 11.69 -19.25
CA GLU A 580 20.72 13.01 -19.29
C GLU A 580 21.50 13.24 -20.60
N ASN A 581 21.08 14.23 -21.37
CA ASN A 581 21.68 14.57 -22.66
C ASN A 581 22.36 15.94 -22.64
N ILE A 582 23.32 16.10 -21.73
CA ILE A 582 24.00 17.38 -21.51
C ILE A 582 25.15 17.56 -22.50
N ASN A 583 25.11 18.64 -23.28
CA ASN A 583 26.20 19.05 -24.15
C ASN A 583 26.63 20.49 -23.83
N ARG A 584 27.88 20.69 -23.40
CA ARG A 584 28.43 21.99 -23.01
C ARG A 584 27.57 22.74 -21.97
N GLY A 585 26.93 22.00 -21.05
CA GLY A 585 26.08 22.55 -20.00
C GLY A 585 24.69 22.98 -20.46
N MET A 586 24.29 22.65 -21.69
CA MET A 586 22.91 22.77 -22.17
C MET A 586 22.29 21.38 -22.26
N ASP A 587 21.05 21.26 -21.81
CA ASP A 587 20.26 20.06 -21.98
C ASP A 587 19.73 20.00 -23.41
N MET A 588 20.16 18.98 -24.16
CA MET A 588 19.76 18.76 -25.55
C MET A 588 18.38 18.11 -25.67
N ASN A 589 17.83 17.56 -24.58
CA ASN A 589 16.49 16.96 -24.54
C ASN A 589 15.38 18.03 -24.53
N ALA A 590 15.69 19.24 -24.07
CA ALA A 590 14.80 20.40 -24.15
C ALA A 590 14.38 20.74 -25.59
N ASP A 591 15.20 20.40 -26.60
CA ASP A 591 14.85 20.62 -28.01
C ASP A 591 13.72 19.70 -28.51
N TYR A 592 13.51 18.56 -27.84
CA TYR A 592 12.50 17.57 -28.19
C TYR A 592 11.12 17.86 -27.57
N VAL A 593 11.01 18.86 -26.70
CA VAL A 593 9.75 19.27 -26.06
C VAL A 593 8.75 19.73 -27.12
N VAL A 594 7.61 19.04 -27.19
CA VAL A 594 6.50 19.36 -28.11
C VAL A 594 5.85 20.68 -27.69
N SER A 595 5.67 21.60 -28.65
CA SER A 595 5.24 22.98 -28.39
C SER A 595 3.73 23.24 -28.53
N SER A 596 2.94 22.19 -28.75
CA SER A 596 1.48 22.23 -28.78
C SER A 596 0.86 22.65 -27.44
N HIS A 597 -0.39 23.10 -27.45
CA HIS A 597 -1.09 23.50 -26.21
C HIS A 597 -1.21 22.30 -25.25
N PRO A 598 -0.82 22.43 -23.96
CA PRO A 598 -0.72 21.29 -23.02
C PRO A 598 -1.97 20.44 -22.89
N ALA A 599 -3.16 21.04 -22.86
CA ALA A 599 -4.42 20.27 -22.80
C ALA A 599 -4.69 19.42 -24.06
N VAL A 600 -4.31 19.91 -25.25
CA VAL A 600 -4.48 19.16 -26.51
C VAL A 600 -3.41 18.09 -26.63
N LEU A 601 -2.20 18.39 -26.15
CA LEU A 601 -1.11 17.44 -26.08
C LEU A 601 -1.41 16.31 -25.08
N ASP A 602 -2.06 16.60 -23.95
CA ASP A 602 -2.51 15.61 -22.98
C ASP A 602 -3.49 14.60 -23.61
N GLY A 603 -4.46 15.09 -24.39
CA GLY A 603 -5.35 14.25 -25.19
C GLY A 603 -4.61 13.41 -26.24
N PHE A 604 -3.63 14.00 -26.95
CA PHE A 604 -2.80 13.26 -27.91
C PHE A 604 -1.98 12.15 -27.24
N ILE A 605 -1.49 12.37 -26.02
CA ILE A 605 -0.76 11.35 -25.23
C ILE A 605 -1.69 10.18 -24.90
N GLY A 606 -2.95 10.45 -24.54
CA GLY A 606 -3.97 9.41 -24.37
C GLY A 606 -4.12 8.53 -25.61
N LEU A 607 -4.36 9.16 -26.77
CA LEU A 607 -4.52 8.44 -28.05
C LEU A 607 -3.26 7.66 -28.45
N ALA A 608 -2.07 8.20 -28.19
CA ALA A 608 -0.82 7.50 -28.46
C ALA A 608 -0.65 6.26 -27.58
N ARG A 609 -1.04 6.35 -26.29
CA ARG A 609 -1.01 5.22 -25.35
C ARG A 609 -2.00 4.13 -25.76
N ASP A 610 -3.20 4.51 -26.16
CA ASP A 610 -4.22 3.56 -26.63
C ASP A 610 -3.78 2.87 -27.93
N GLY A 611 -3.25 3.63 -28.89
CA GLY A 611 -2.70 3.07 -30.13
C GLY A 611 -1.53 2.12 -29.90
N ILE A 612 -0.67 2.36 -28.91
CA ILE A 612 0.41 1.44 -28.52
C ILE A 612 -0.18 0.17 -27.90
N ARG A 613 -1.17 0.30 -27.01
CA ARG A 613 -1.85 -0.82 -26.38
C ARG A 613 -2.54 -1.73 -27.41
N GLU A 614 -3.20 -1.15 -28.41
CA GLU A 614 -3.79 -1.91 -29.52
C GLU A 614 -2.74 -2.64 -30.38
N LEU A 615 -1.58 -2.01 -30.60
CA LEU A 615 -0.45 -2.64 -31.30
C LEU A 615 0.19 -3.78 -30.48
N GLU A 616 0.14 -3.70 -29.15
CA GLU A 616 0.63 -4.73 -28.22
C GLU A 616 -0.38 -5.89 -28.08
N LEU A 617 -1.68 -5.59 -27.96
CA LEU A 617 -2.78 -6.59 -27.99
C LEU A 617 -2.85 -7.32 -29.34
N GLY A 618 -2.53 -6.65 -30.44
CA GLY A 618 -2.43 -7.25 -31.78
C GLY A 618 -1.27 -8.25 -31.95
N LYS A 619 -0.35 -8.36 -30.98
CA LYS A 619 0.76 -9.33 -30.97
C LYS A 619 0.48 -10.57 -30.11
N GLU A 620 -0.65 -10.64 -29.40
CA GLU A 620 -0.98 -11.75 -28.48
C GLU A 620 -1.45 -13.05 -29.17
N GLU A 621 -1.77 -13.03 -30.47
CA GLU A 621 -2.10 -14.28 -31.20
C GLU A 621 -0.86 -14.93 -31.83
N ASN A 622 -0.19 -15.80 -31.03
CA ASN A 622 0.82 -16.84 -31.37
C ASN A 622 2.27 -16.61 -30.87
N VAL A 623 2.48 -16.52 -29.56
CA VAL A 623 3.80 -16.78 -28.97
C VAL A 623 3.80 -18.16 -28.31
N GLN A 624 4.76 -19.01 -28.69
CA GLN A 624 5.01 -20.31 -28.05
C GLN A 624 6.32 -20.23 -27.26
N ILE A 625 6.21 -20.23 -25.93
CA ILE A 625 7.35 -20.12 -25.01
C ILE A 625 8.13 -21.43 -24.98
N ASN A 626 9.45 -21.31 -25.02
CA ASN A 626 10.44 -22.38 -24.97
C ASN A 626 11.73 -21.91 -24.27
N GLU A 627 12.67 -22.82 -24.00
CA GLU A 627 13.93 -22.53 -23.28
C GLU A 627 14.84 -21.45 -23.93
N GLU A 628 14.67 -21.15 -25.22
CA GLU A 628 15.46 -20.14 -25.94
C GLU A 628 14.71 -18.80 -26.11
N THR A 629 13.53 -18.65 -25.49
CA THR A 629 12.69 -17.46 -25.65
C THR A 629 13.37 -16.23 -25.05
N LYS A 630 13.43 -15.17 -25.87
CA LYS A 630 13.96 -13.85 -25.56
C LYS A 630 13.07 -12.80 -26.18
N GLY A 631 12.99 -11.62 -25.58
CA GLY A 631 12.14 -10.53 -26.04
C GLY A 631 10.65 -10.76 -25.77
N PHE A 632 10.28 -11.68 -24.86
CA PHE A 632 8.88 -11.94 -24.54
C PHE A 632 8.29 -10.79 -23.72
N ILE A 633 7.11 -10.33 -24.07
CA ILE A 633 6.38 -9.30 -23.31
C ILE A 633 5.30 -10.01 -22.53
N ALA A 634 5.31 -9.84 -21.21
CA ALA A 634 4.37 -10.49 -20.31
C ALA A 634 3.23 -9.55 -19.94
N ASN A 635 1.99 -10.04 -19.98
CA ASN A 635 0.81 -9.23 -19.71
C ASN A 635 0.81 -8.67 -18.28
N GLY A 636 0.62 -7.35 -18.15
CA GLY A 636 0.67 -6.65 -16.87
C GLY A 636 2.08 -6.32 -16.35
N HIS A 637 3.14 -6.75 -17.06
CA HIS A 637 4.53 -6.62 -16.63
C HIS A 637 5.37 -5.86 -17.68
N PHE A 638 6.12 -4.85 -17.24
CA PHE A 638 6.87 -3.99 -18.15
C PHE A 638 8.14 -4.66 -18.69
N GLY A 639 8.57 -4.19 -19.87
CA GLY A 639 9.82 -4.60 -20.50
C GLY A 639 9.76 -5.98 -21.16
N THR A 640 10.94 -6.51 -21.45
CA THR A 640 11.09 -7.79 -22.15
C THR A 640 11.75 -8.81 -21.27
N TRP A 641 11.31 -10.05 -21.43
CA TRP A 641 11.61 -11.15 -20.54
C TRP A 641 12.22 -12.30 -21.35
N HIS A 642 13.18 -12.98 -20.75
CA HIS A 642 13.74 -14.20 -21.33
C HIS A 642 13.54 -15.38 -20.40
N THR A 643 13.45 -16.57 -21.00
CA THR A 643 13.37 -17.79 -20.22
C THR A 643 14.69 -18.04 -19.51
N VAL A 644 14.59 -18.39 -18.22
CA VAL A 644 15.75 -18.75 -17.38
C VAL A 644 15.68 -20.18 -16.90
N GLU A 645 14.46 -20.65 -16.61
CA GLU A 645 14.23 -21.98 -16.08
C GLU A 645 12.91 -22.52 -16.65
N ALA A 646 12.88 -23.80 -17.00
CA ALA A 646 11.68 -24.50 -17.43
C ALA A 646 11.40 -25.64 -16.45
N LYS A 647 10.13 -25.80 -16.05
CA LYS A 647 9.70 -26.85 -15.12
C LYS A 647 8.42 -27.49 -15.64
N GLU A 648 8.42 -28.81 -15.73
CA GLU A 648 7.24 -29.60 -16.07
C GLU A 648 6.46 -29.89 -14.78
N ILE A 649 5.21 -29.46 -14.72
CA ILE A 649 4.31 -29.68 -13.57
C ILE A 649 3.02 -30.28 -14.11
N SER A 650 2.64 -31.45 -13.61
CA SER A 650 1.43 -32.18 -14.05
C SER A 650 1.30 -32.42 -15.57
N GLY A 651 2.42 -32.43 -16.31
CA GLY A 651 2.47 -32.67 -17.75
C GLY A 651 2.35 -31.41 -18.63
N GLU A 652 2.34 -30.21 -18.03
CA GLU A 652 2.44 -28.93 -18.72
C GLU A 652 3.78 -28.24 -18.38
N LEU A 653 4.35 -27.51 -19.34
CA LEU A 653 5.62 -26.81 -19.18
C LEU A 653 5.38 -25.36 -18.76
N PHE A 654 6.00 -24.98 -17.65
CA PHE A 654 6.03 -23.63 -17.14
C PHE A 654 7.45 -23.08 -17.25
N TYR A 655 7.56 -21.80 -17.58
CA TYR A 655 8.81 -21.13 -17.83
C TYR A 655 8.93 -19.96 -16.87
N ARG A 656 9.97 -19.97 -16.04
CA ARG A 656 10.35 -18.79 -15.28
C ARG A 656 11.04 -17.81 -16.21
N MET A 657 10.52 -16.61 -16.22
CA MET A 657 11.03 -15.51 -17.02
C MET A 657 11.72 -14.50 -16.12
N GLU A 658 12.88 -14.02 -16.56
CA GLU A 658 13.64 -12.93 -15.92
C GLU A 658 13.67 -11.74 -16.87
N HIS A 659 13.66 -10.55 -16.28
CA HIS A 659 13.65 -9.32 -17.05
C HIS A 659 15.01 -9.12 -17.74
N GLU A 660 15.03 -8.88 -19.06
CA GLU A 660 16.28 -8.81 -19.85
C GLU A 660 17.17 -7.60 -19.48
N GLU A 661 16.56 -6.46 -19.16
CA GLU A 661 17.29 -5.25 -18.77
C GLU A 661 17.71 -5.24 -17.28
N TYR A 662 16.78 -5.59 -16.38
CA TYR A 662 16.96 -5.46 -14.93
C TYR A 662 17.38 -6.75 -14.23
N GLY A 663 17.35 -7.91 -14.90
CA GLY A 663 17.79 -9.19 -14.33
C GLY A 663 17.08 -9.51 -13.01
N ASP A 664 17.87 -9.86 -11.99
CA ASP A 664 17.44 -10.21 -10.63
C ASP A 664 16.99 -9.03 -9.76
N SER A 665 17.05 -7.79 -10.28
CA SER A 665 16.53 -6.62 -9.57
C SER A 665 15.02 -6.41 -9.74
N VAL A 666 14.37 -7.17 -10.63
CA VAL A 666 12.92 -7.27 -10.77
C VAL A 666 12.51 -8.71 -10.47
N ALA A 667 11.40 -8.88 -9.76
CA ALA A 667 10.90 -10.20 -9.41
C ALA A 667 10.61 -11.02 -10.68
N SER A 668 10.95 -12.31 -10.64
CA SER A 668 10.69 -13.21 -11.77
C SER A 668 9.19 -13.47 -11.90
N ILE A 669 8.78 -13.86 -13.11
CA ILE A 669 7.40 -14.30 -13.39
C ILE A 669 7.41 -15.73 -13.93
N VAL A 670 6.27 -16.41 -13.89
CA VAL A 670 6.07 -17.72 -14.53
C VAL A 670 4.99 -17.63 -15.58
N VAL A 671 5.28 -18.16 -16.77
CA VAL A 671 4.34 -18.30 -17.87
C VAL A 671 4.24 -19.74 -18.35
N ASN A 672 3.10 -20.13 -18.93
CA ASN A 672 2.99 -21.43 -19.60
C ASN A 672 3.56 -21.41 -21.03
N GLN A 673 3.50 -22.55 -21.73
CA GLN A 673 3.98 -22.67 -23.10
C GLN A 673 3.24 -21.77 -24.10
N GLN A 674 2.04 -21.30 -23.78
CA GLN A 674 1.22 -20.40 -24.59
C GLN A 674 1.49 -18.92 -24.30
N GLY A 675 2.35 -18.61 -23.31
CA GLY A 675 2.64 -17.24 -22.90
C GLY A 675 1.62 -16.64 -21.94
N GLU A 676 0.70 -17.45 -21.40
CA GLU A 676 -0.22 -17.01 -20.34
C GLU A 676 0.58 -16.80 -19.05
N LEU A 677 0.38 -15.65 -18.38
CA LEU A 677 0.94 -15.38 -17.05
C LEU A 677 0.25 -16.27 -16.01
N VAL A 678 1.06 -16.98 -15.22
CA VAL A 678 0.58 -17.96 -14.23
C VAL A 678 0.96 -17.55 -12.82
N ALA A 679 2.12 -16.91 -12.62
CA ALA A 679 2.53 -16.39 -11.32
C ALA A 679 3.43 -15.15 -11.48
N GLU A 680 3.35 -14.22 -10.53
CA GLU A 680 4.10 -12.96 -10.50
C GLU A 680 4.74 -12.71 -9.12
N ASP A 681 5.61 -11.70 -9.04
CA ASP A 681 6.33 -11.30 -7.82
C ASP A 681 7.19 -12.40 -7.17
N LEU A 682 7.81 -13.25 -8.00
CA LEU A 682 8.63 -14.37 -7.52
C LEU A 682 10.05 -13.91 -7.19
N GLU A 683 10.35 -13.83 -5.90
CA GLU A 683 11.68 -13.48 -5.41
C GLU A 683 12.67 -14.64 -5.65
N HIS A 684 12.22 -15.90 -5.57
CA HIS A 684 13.07 -17.09 -5.59
C HIS A 684 12.54 -18.27 -6.43
N GLY A 685 12.25 -18.03 -7.72
CA GLY A 685 12.00 -19.12 -8.66
C GLY A 685 10.66 -19.85 -8.46
N PHE A 686 10.61 -21.16 -8.68
CA PHE A 686 9.42 -21.97 -8.41
C PHE A 686 9.29 -22.27 -6.91
N ASP A 687 9.15 -21.22 -6.11
CA ASP A 687 8.95 -21.25 -4.65
C ASP A 687 7.50 -21.58 -4.27
N GLU A 688 7.18 -21.56 -2.97
CA GLU A 688 5.85 -21.91 -2.44
C GLU A 688 4.75 -21.04 -3.06
N GLY A 689 4.99 -19.73 -3.19
CA GLY A 689 4.05 -18.81 -3.84
C GLY A 689 3.84 -19.11 -5.32
N ALA A 690 4.92 -19.42 -6.07
CA ALA A 690 4.80 -19.87 -7.46
C ALA A 690 4.00 -21.17 -7.59
N MET A 691 4.19 -22.12 -6.67
CA MET A 691 3.51 -23.42 -6.71
C MET A 691 2.03 -23.30 -6.30
N GLU A 692 1.67 -22.37 -5.40
CA GLU A 692 0.29 -22.04 -5.08
C GLU A 692 -0.44 -21.45 -6.30
N ALA A 693 0.16 -20.47 -6.97
CA ALA A 693 -0.42 -19.86 -8.17
C ALA A 693 -0.56 -20.86 -9.34
N ILE A 694 0.42 -21.76 -9.52
CA ILE A 694 0.32 -22.85 -10.52
C ILE A 694 -0.76 -23.87 -10.12
N SER A 695 -0.96 -24.12 -8.82
CA SER A 695 -2.04 -24.99 -8.32
C SER A 695 -3.43 -24.37 -8.52
N GLU A 696 -3.55 -23.05 -8.31
CA GLU A 696 -4.76 -22.28 -8.63
C GLU A 696 -5.07 -22.36 -10.13
N TYR A 697 -4.06 -22.11 -10.97
CA TYR A 697 -4.14 -22.24 -12.42
C TYR A 697 -4.68 -23.60 -12.89
N PHE A 698 -4.19 -24.72 -12.31
CA PHE A 698 -4.71 -26.05 -12.63
C PHE A 698 -6.13 -26.29 -12.09
N SER A 699 -6.46 -25.71 -10.94
CA SER A 699 -7.80 -25.80 -10.33
C SER A 699 -8.85 -25.11 -11.20
N GLU A 700 -8.53 -23.93 -11.75
CA GLU A 700 -9.39 -23.21 -12.70
C GLU A 700 -9.62 -24.00 -13.99
N LYS A 701 -8.61 -24.74 -14.46
CA LYS A 701 -8.72 -25.66 -15.61
C LYS A 701 -9.41 -26.99 -15.29
N GLY A 702 -9.81 -27.22 -14.03
CA GLY A 702 -10.48 -28.44 -13.59
C GLY A 702 -9.58 -29.68 -13.57
N ILE A 703 -8.26 -29.48 -13.41
CA ILE A 703 -7.24 -30.53 -13.35
C ILE A 703 -6.80 -30.69 -11.89
N GLU A 704 -7.08 -31.85 -11.27
CA GLU A 704 -6.55 -32.17 -9.94
C GLU A 704 -5.01 -32.33 -10.00
N MET A 705 -4.28 -31.37 -9.44
CA MET A 705 -2.84 -31.50 -9.22
C MET A 705 -2.57 -32.65 -8.26
N LYS A 706 -1.73 -33.60 -8.67
CA LYS A 706 -1.09 -34.51 -7.70
C LYS A 706 -0.02 -33.69 -7.00
N ALA A 707 -0.27 -33.32 -5.75
CA ALA A 707 0.68 -32.60 -4.91
C ALA A 707 2.05 -33.29 -4.96
N GLU A 708 3.05 -32.58 -5.48
CA GLU A 708 4.44 -32.83 -5.10
C GLU A 708 4.76 -31.93 -3.90
N PRO A 709 5.54 -32.44 -2.93
CA PRO A 709 5.46 -31.99 -1.55
C PRO A 709 6.10 -30.62 -1.34
N GLU A 710 5.43 -29.76 -0.57
CA GLU A 710 6.02 -28.61 0.11
C GLU A 710 7.39 -29.00 0.68
N THR A 711 8.37 -28.10 0.59
CA THR A 711 9.64 -28.32 1.30
C THR A 711 9.31 -28.44 2.79
N PRO A 712 9.52 -29.60 3.42
CA PRO A 712 9.09 -29.81 4.79
C PRO A 712 9.78 -28.80 5.70
N PHE A 713 9.04 -28.24 6.65
CA PHE A 713 9.60 -27.28 7.60
C PHE A 713 10.66 -27.97 8.49
N ILE A 714 10.54 -29.28 8.72
CA ILE A 714 11.61 -30.14 9.21
C ILE A 714 12.57 -30.45 8.04
N ALA A 715 13.74 -29.80 8.05
CA ALA A 715 14.81 -30.10 7.09
C ALA A 715 15.44 -31.47 7.35
N GLN A 716 15.63 -31.82 8.63
CA GLN A 716 16.24 -33.07 9.07
C GLN A 716 16.03 -33.29 10.58
N TYR A 717 16.15 -34.55 10.99
CA TYR A 717 16.21 -34.96 12.38
C TYR A 717 17.66 -35.05 12.83
N TYR A 718 17.92 -34.85 14.12
CA TYR A 718 19.25 -35.00 14.69
C TYR A 718 19.24 -35.86 15.95
N VAL A 719 20.29 -36.65 16.12
CA VAL A 719 20.61 -37.37 17.35
C VAL A 719 21.93 -36.87 17.90
N ILE A 720 21.97 -36.59 19.21
CA ILE A 720 23.19 -36.23 19.93
C ILE A 720 23.42 -37.15 21.11
N GLN A 721 24.71 -37.40 21.39
CA GLN A 721 25.20 -38.07 22.59
C GLN A 721 25.96 -37.06 23.46
N ASN A 722 25.83 -37.13 24.78
CA ASN A 722 26.41 -36.23 25.79
C ASN A 722 25.79 -34.82 25.84
N ALA A 723 24.48 -34.72 26.13
CA ALA A 723 23.77 -33.45 26.21
C ALA A 723 24.19 -32.53 27.39
N ASP A 724 24.93 -33.04 28.38
CA ASP A 724 25.20 -32.40 29.69
C ASP A 724 26.51 -31.58 29.82
N GLY A 725 27.22 -31.32 28.71
CA GLY A 725 28.18 -30.20 28.68
C GLY A 725 29.52 -30.44 29.38
N SER A 726 30.18 -31.57 29.12
CA SER A 726 31.59 -31.76 29.45
C SER A 726 32.51 -31.71 28.21
N LYS A 727 32.84 -30.50 27.74
CA LYS A 727 34.04 -30.15 26.93
C LYS A 727 34.43 -30.99 25.68
N ALA A 728 33.59 -31.86 25.16
CA ALA A 728 33.74 -32.47 23.83
C ALA A 728 32.72 -31.83 22.86
N GLU A 729 33.13 -31.59 21.62
CA GLU A 729 32.26 -31.06 20.56
C GLU A 729 30.99 -31.92 20.45
N ARG A 730 29.81 -31.28 20.51
CA ARG A 730 28.52 -31.95 20.31
C ARG A 730 28.52 -32.54 18.90
N ALA A 731 28.65 -33.86 18.79
CA ALA A 731 28.57 -34.55 17.51
C ALA A 731 27.08 -34.74 17.16
N TYR A 732 26.56 -33.90 16.27
CA TYR A 732 25.24 -34.09 15.68
C TYR A 732 25.32 -35.16 14.61
N GLN A 733 24.46 -36.17 14.72
CA GLN A 733 24.18 -37.10 13.63
C GLN A 733 22.85 -36.71 13.03
N TYR A 734 22.83 -36.44 11.72
CA TYR A 734 21.67 -35.95 11.00
C TYR A 734 21.03 -37.05 10.16
N PHE A 735 19.69 -37.03 10.10
CA PHE A 735 18.88 -38.02 9.42
C PHE A 735 17.76 -37.31 8.64
N SER A 736 17.53 -37.72 7.40
CA SER A 736 16.44 -37.20 6.57
C SER A 736 15.07 -37.79 6.91
N ASP A 737 15.04 -38.84 7.72
CA ASP A 737 13.85 -39.64 8.02
C ASP A 737 13.73 -39.91 9.53
N MET A 738 12.51 -39.78 10.07
CA MET A 738 12.23 -39.92 11.49
C MET A 738 12.46 -41.34 11.99
N ASP A 739 12.04 -42.35 11.23
CA ASP A 739 12.10 -43.74 11.68
C ASP A 739 13.56 -44.21 11.76
N THR A 740 14.40 -43.72 10.83
CA THR A 740 15.85 -43.91 10.86
C THR A 740 16.49 -43.19 12.05
N ALA A 741 16.06 -41.96 12.36
CA ALA A 741 16.56 -41.19 13.50
C ALA A 741 16.19 -41.86 14.84
N VAL A 742 14.97 -42.38 14.96
CA VAL A 742 14.50 -43.15 16.13
C VAL A 742 15.31 -44.43 16.28
N THR A 743 15.58 -45.15 15.19
CA THR A 743 16.43 -46.36 15.21
C THR A 743 17.83 -46.04 15.72
N ALA A 744 18.46 -44.99 15.19
CA ALA A 744 19.78 -44.55 15.63
C ALA A 744 19.79 -44.06 17.09
N TYR A 745 18.70 -43.41 17.53
CA TYR A 745 18.51 -43.02 18.93
C TYR A 745 18.37 -44.23 19.87
N HIS A 746 17.66 -45.28 19.44
CA HIS A 746 17.47 -46.51 20.19
C HIS A 746 18.76 -47.33 20.34
N GLU A 747 19.63 -47.33 19.32
CA GLU A 747 20.95 -48.00 19.40
C GLU A 747 21.90 -47.39 20.45
N ILE A 748 21.64 -46.15 20.88
CA ILE A 748 22.41 -45.51 21.95
C ILE A 748 21.84 -45.98 23.30
N PRO A 749 22.65 -46.58 24.18
CA PRO A 749 22.17 -47.05 25.49
C PRO A 749 21.62 -45.92 26.37
N ASN A 750 20.51 -46.16 27.09
CA ASN A 750 19.86 -45.17 27.97
C ASN A 750 20.74 -44.73 29.16
N HIS A 751 21.78 -45.50 29.50
CA HIS A 751 22.78 -45.09 30.50
C HIS A 751 23.71 -43.96 30.02
N VAL A 752 23.56 -43.50 28.77
CA VAL A 752 24.24 -42.32 28.22
C VAL A 752 23.21 -41.24 27.90
N ASP A 753 23.49 -40.00 28.32
CA ASP A 753 22.65 -38.86 27.98
C ASP A 753 22.58 -38.68 26.46
N LYS A 754 21.37 -38.75 25.92
CA LYS A 754 21.10 -38.69 24.47
C LYS A 754 19.84 -37.87 24.18
N ARG A 755 19.77 -37.28 23.00
CA ARG A 755 18.59 -36.51 22.56
C ARG A 755 18.31 -36.74 21.08
N LEU A 756 17.03 -36.89 20.76
CA LEU A 756 16.47 -36.82 19.42
C LEU A 756 15.78 -35.47 19.24
N GLY A 757 15.94 -34.80 18.10
CA GLY A 757 15.27 -33.54 17.81
C GLY A 757 15.15 -33.24 16.32
N MET A 758 14.55 -32.11 16.01
CA MET A 758 14.26 -31.62 14.66
C MET A 758 15.02 -30.32 14.38
N GLU A 759 15.51 -30.14 13.15
CA GLU A 759 16.13 -28.92 12.66
C GLU A 759 15.26 -28.32 11.56
N SER A 760 14.96 -27.01 11.66
CA SER A 760 14.11 -26.33 10.69
C SER A 760 14.85 -26.01 9.39
N SER A 761 14.11 -25.89 8.28
CA SER A 761 14.63 -25.47 6.97
C SER A 761 14.95 -23.97 6.86
N GLU A 762 14.60 -23.18 7.89
CA GLU A 762 14.89 -21.74 7.97
C GLU A 762 16.40 -21.43 7.96
N GLN A 763 16.77 -20.22 7.54
CA GLN A 763 18.14 -19.70 7.61
C GLN A 763 18.21 -18.47 8.53
N PRO A 764 18.89 -18.54 9.69
CA PRO A 764 19.62 -19.69 10.22
C PRO A 764 18.68 -20.78 10.79
N PRO A 765 19.08 -22.06 10.75
CA PRO A 765 18.23 -23.16 11.18
C PRO A 765 18.00 -23.11 12.69
N SER A 766 16.73 -23.25 13.08
CA SER A 766 16.35 -23.41 14.49
C SER A 766 16.24 -24.91 14.84
N ARG A 767 16.30 -25.25 16.13
CA ARG A 767 16.25 -26.66 16.58
C ARG A 767 15.26 -26.84 17.72
N MET A 768 14.48 -27.92 17.66
CA MET A 768 13.52 -28.32 18.69
C MET A 768 13.80 -29.76 19.16
N PRO A 769 13.98 -30.03 20.46
CA PRO A 769 14.08 -31.41 20.95
C PRO A 769 12.73 -32.15 20.82
N LEU A 770 12.78 -33.45 20.60
CA LEU A 770 11.65 -34.38 20.62
C LEU A 770 11.72 -35.28 21.85
N ILE A 771 12.84 -35.99 22.03
CA ILE A 771 13.07 -36.89 23.16
C ILE A 771 14.37 -36.51 23.84
N GLU A 772 14.34 -36.37 25.16
CA GLU A 772 15.54 -36.21 25.99
C GLU A 772 15.69 -37.40 26.94
N CYS A 773 16.81 -38.11 26.83
CA CYS A 773 17.23 -39.10 27.83
C CYS A 773 18.22 -38.44 28.79
N ARG A 774 17.88 -38.40 30.07
CA ARG A 774 18.76 -37.92 31.14
C ARG A 774 18.82 -38.94 32.26
N ASN A 775 20.03 -39.37 32.62
CA ASN A 775 20.25 -40.35 33.69
C ASN A 775 19.36 -41.61 33.57
N GLY A 776 19.22 -42.16 32.36
CA GLY A 776 18.41 -43.36 32.12
C GLY A 776 16.95 -43.12 31.76
N ILE A 777 16.41 -41.92 31.98
CA ILE A 777 14.98 -41.63 31.82
C ILE A 777 14.75 -40.84 30.54
N GLU A 778 13.95 -41.40 29.63
CA GLU A 778 13.52 -40.77 28.39
C GLU A 778 12.24 -39.95 28.61
N THR A 779 12.21 -38.71 28.12
CA THR A 779 11.09 -37.79 28.28
C THR A 779 10.74 -37.12 26.96
N LEU A 780 9.44 -37.03 26.68
CA LEU A 780 8.92 -36.32 25.51
C LEU A 780 8.92 -34.80 25.76
N THR A 781 9.34 -34.04 24.76
CA THR A 781 9.29 -32.57 24.79
C THR A 781 7.89 -32.06 24.44
N ASP A 782 7.37 -31.14 25.25
CA ASP A 782 6.13 -30.41 24.98
C ASP A 782 6.37 -29.27 23.96
N ILE A 783 6.19 -29.56 22.67
CA ILE A 783 6.47 -28.63 21.58
C ILE A 783 5.67 -27.32 21.73
N GLU A 784 4.39 -27.40 22.08
CA GLU A 784 3.51 -26.24 22.23
C GLU A 784 4.03 -25.31 23.33
N LYS A 785 4.48 -25.87 24.46
CA LYS A 785 5.04 -25.10 25.57
C LYS A 785 6.42 -24.50 25.28
N TYR A 786 7.27 -25.21 24.53
CA TYR A 786 8.66 -24.79 24.26
C TYR A 786 8.82 -23.96 22.97
N SER A 787 7.79 -23.87 22.12
CA SER A 787 7.75 -23.02 20.93
C SER A 787 7.36 -21.57 21.25
N LEU A 788 8.31 -20.77 21.75
CA LEU A 788 8.07 -19.37 22.15
C LEU A 788 7.55 -18.48 21.01
N SER A 789 7.85 -18.82 19.76
CA SER A 789 7.42 -18.08 18.56
C SER A 789 6.16 -18.64 17.92
N GLY A 790 5.64 -19.79 18.39
CA GLY A 790 4.56 -20.53 17.74
C GLY A 790 4.97 -21.28 16.46
N LYS A 791 6.14 -20.98 15.87
CA LYS A 791 6.57 -21.51 14.56
C LYS A 791 6.71 -23.03 14.46
N TRP A 792 6.98 -23.69 15.58
CA TRP A 792 7.12 -25.15 15.66
C TRP A 792 5.79 -25.89 15.86
N VAL A 793 4.66 -25.17 15.98
CA VAL A 793 3.33 -25.78 16.11
C VAL A 793 2.75 -25.96 14.71
N ARG A 794 3.15 -27.05 14.04
CA ARG A 794 2.76 -27.41 12.66
C ARG A 794 2.31 -28.86 12.60
N GLU A 795 1.56 -29.25 11.57
CA GLU A 795 1.07 -30.62 11.44
C GLU A 795 2.21 -31.65 11.37
N GLU A 796 3.25 -31.38 10.57
CA GLU A 796 4.43 -32.25 10.44
C GLU A 796 5.24 -32.40 11.74
N THR A 797 5.37 -31.35 12.55
CA THR A 797 6.08 -31.40 13.84
C THR A 797 5.26 -32.12 14.90
N MET A 798 3.93 -31.96 14.89
CA MET A 798 3.02 -32.71 15.76
C MET A 798 2.96 -34.19 15.37
N SER A 799 3.03 -34.51 14.08
CA SER A 799 3.16 -35.88 13.57
C SER A 799 4.48 -36.53 14.04
N ALA A 800 5.60 -35.80 13.96
CA ALA A 800 6.88 -36.26 14.49
C ALA A 800 6.85 -36.45 16.02
N SER A 801 6.18 -35.56 16.76
CA SER A 801 5.96 -35.72 18.22
C SER A 801 5.11 -36.94 18.56
N GLN A 802 4.08 -37.22 17.76
CA GLN A 802 3.23 -38.38 17.95
C GLN A 802 4.00 -39.68 17.69
N LYS A 803 4.84 -39.72 16.64
CA LYS A 803 5.76 -40.85 16.40
C LYS A 803 6.76 -41.05 17.54
N ALA A 804 7.32 -39.96 18.07
CA ALA A 804 8.22 -40.02 19.22
C ALA A 804 7.51 -40.57 20.47
N LYS A 805 6.25 -40.21 20.68
CA LYS A 805 5.42 -40.75 21.75
C LYS A 805 5.13 -42.24 21.55
N GLU A 806 4.77 -42.67 20.34
CA GLU A 806 4.55 -44.08 20.01
C GLU A 806 5.80 -44.94 20.22
N TYR A 807 6.99 -44.39 19.96
CA TYR A 807 8.25 -45.05 20.32
C TYR A 807 8.36 -45.26 21.84
N LEU A 808 8.12 -44.22 22.65
CA LEU A 808 8.20 -44.31 24.11
C LEU A 808 7.15 -45.28 24.68
N ASP A 809 5.93 -45.26 24.16
CA ASP A 809 4.83 -46.13 24.62
C ASP A 809 5.08 -47.63 24.31
N ASN A 810 5.99 -47.95 23.37
CA ASN A 810 6.29 -49.31 22.94
C ASN A 810 7.72 -49.77 23.28
N CYS A 811 8.53 -48.93 23.93
CA CYS A 811 9.88 -49.30 24.31
C CYS A 811 9.84 -50.03 25.65
N ASP A 812 10.32 -51.28 25.68
CA ASP A 812 10.59 -51.96 26.95
C ASP A 812 11.80 -51.27 27.60
N ASP A 813 11.57 -50.65 28.76
CA ASP A 813 12.64 -49.99 29.51
C ASP A 813 13.31 -50.99 30.44
N GLU A 814 14.63 -51.15 30.29
CA GLU A 814 15.50 -51.85 31.24
C GLU A 814 16.51 -50.85 31.79
N ILE A 815 16.40 -50.54 33.09
CA ILE A 815 17.23 -49.51 33.71
C ILE A 815 17.95 -50.07 34.92
N ALA A 816 19.26 -49.82 34.99
CA ALA A 816 20.09 -50.14 36.14
C ALA A 816 20.71 -48.88 36.75
N TYR A 817 20.74 -48.82 38.08
CA TYR A 817 21.32 -47.73 38.85
C TYR A 817 22.34 -48.23 39.85
N GLN A 818 23.44 -47.50 39.95
CA GLN A 818 24.30 -47.52 41.11
C GLN A 818 23.70 -46.63 42.20
N THR A 819 23.45 -47.20 43.38
CA THR A 819 22.91 -46.49 44.54
C THR A 819 23.98 -46.34 45.63
N GLY A 820 23.71 -45.53 46.66
CA GLY A 820 24.60 -45.43 47.82
C GLY A 820 24.74 -46.74 48.63
N LYS A 821 23.76 -47.64 48.51
CA LYS A 821 23.65 -48.89 49.29
C LYS A 821 24.01 -50.14 48.50
N GLY A 822 24.06 -50.07 47.17
CA GLY A 822 24.33 -51.20 46.29
C GLY A 822 23.93 -50.87 44.86
N TYR A 823 23.05 -51.69 44.29
CA TYR A 823 22.54 -51.52 42.93
C TYR A 823 21.04 -51.74 42.87
N PHE A 824 20.40 -51.19 41.85
CA PHE A 824 18.97 -51.31 41.62
C PHE A 824 18.75 -51.54 40.13
N SER A 825 17.87 -52.47 39.78
CA SER A 825 17.41 -52.67 38.42
C SER A 825 15.89 -52.65 38.38
N ILE A 826 15.33 -52.13 37.29
CA ILE A 826 13.91 -52.14 37.01
C ILE A 826 13.69 -52.42 35.52
N GLN A 827 12.70 -53.23 35.20
CA GLN A 827 12.30 -53.56 33.84
C GLN A 827 10.78 -53.53 33.68
N THR A 828 10.30 -53.08 32.53
CA THR A 828 8.87 -53.10 32.21
C THR A 828 8.37 -54.54 32.00
N VAL A 829 7.22 -54.89 32.57
CA VAL A 829 6.54 -56.19 32.40
C VAL A 829 5.04 -55.99 32.15
N SER A 830 4.31 -57.04 31.74
CA SER A 830 2.92 -56.94 31.28
C SER A 830 1.94 -56.29 32.26
N ASP A 831 2.21 -56.34 33.56
CA ASP A 831 1.32 -55.86 34.63
C ASP A 831 1.97 -54.75 35.49
N GLY A 832 3.07 -54.14 35.06
CA GLY A 832 3.77 -53.09 35.80
C GLY A 832 5.28 -53.15 35.62
N TYR A 833 6.05 -53.14 36.71
CA TYR A 833 7.51 -53.10 36.66
C TYR A 833 8.14 -54.16 37.57
N ASP A 834 9.00 -55.01 37.02
CA ASP A 834 9.80 -55.97 37.79
C ASP A 834 11.10 -55.30 38.24
N TYR A 835 11.39 -55.33 39.54
CA TYR A 835 12.55 -54.66 40.10
C TYR A 835 13.37 -55.58 40.97
N THR A 836 14.67 -55.27 41.09
CA THR A 836 15.59 -56.00 41.95
C THR A 836 16.58 -55.04 42.60
N ILE A 837 16.78 -55.19 43.90
CA ILE A 837 17.72 -54.44 44.71
C ILE A 837 18.86 -55.38 45.09
N TYR A 838 20.08 -54.99 44.73
CA TYR A 838 21.28 -55.76 45.01
C TYR A 838 22.14 -55.08 46.08
N GLY A 839 22.84 -55.89 46.87
CA GLY A 839 23.92 -55.43 47.73
C GLY A 839 25.15 -54.99 46.94
N LYS A 840 26.14 -54.43 47.64
CA LYS A 840 27.43 -54.04 47.04
C LYS A 840 28.23 -55.21 46.47
N ASP A 841 27.84 -56.43 46.81
CA ASP A 841 28.39 -57.70 46.35
C ASP A 841 27.55 -58.36 45.26
N PHE A 842 26.61 -57.62 44.65
CA PHE A 842 25.72 -58.05 43.56
C PHE A 842 24.75 -59.18 43.94
N ARG A 843 24.59 -59.47 45.24
CA ARG A 843 23.58 -60.42 45.72
C ARG A 843 22.25 -59.72 45.88
N GLU A 844 21.19 -60.37 45.41
CA GLU A 844 19.81 -59.93 45.59
C GLU A 844 19.50 -59.77 47.09
N ILE A 845 19.06 -58.57 47.47
CA ILE A 845 18.57 -58.24 48.81
C ILE A 845 17.05 -58.31 48.83
N ASP A 846 16.44 -57.74 47.79
CA ASP A 846 14.99 -57.62 47.63
C ASP A 846 14.64 -57.56 46.15
N GLY A 847 13.43 -57.98 45.80
CA GLY A 847 12.96 -58.01 44.43
C GLY A 847 11.48 -58.36 44.35
N GLY A 848 10.81 -57.84 43.34
CA GLY A 848 9.38 -58.06 43.17
C GLY A 848 8.80 -57.29 42.00
N VAL A 849 7.48 -57.43 41.84
CA VAL A 849 6.72 -56.72 40.80
C VAL A 849 5.95 -55.58 41.44
N TYR A 850 6.12 -54.39 40.89
CA TYR A 850 5.35 -53.20 41.21
C TYR A 850 4.15 -53.12 40.27
N ASP A 851 2.98 -53.55 40.77
CA ASP A 851 1.74 -53.78 40.01
C ASP A 851 0.95 -52.48 39.75
N ASN A 852 1.50 -51.54 38.98
CA ASN A 852 0.78 -50.36 38.52
C ASN A 852 1.36 -49.84 37.18
N PRO A 853 0.79 -50.26 36.03
CA PRO A 853 1.27 -49.85 34.72
C PRO A 853 0.83 -48.42 34.33
N ASP A 854 -0.07 -47.79 35.09
CA ASP A 854 -0.61 -46.46 34.76
C ASP A 854 0.33 -45.30 35.15
N ILE A 855 1.40 -45.57 35.91
CA ILE A 855 2.41 -44.58 36.28
C ILE A 855 3.69 -44.80 35.47
N SER A 856 4.47 -43.75 35.27
CA SER A 856 5.75 -43.84 34.57
C SER A 856 6.77 -44.65 35.36
N ILE A 857 7.74 -45.26 34.66
CA ILE A 857 8.83 -46.00 35.31
C ILE A 857 9.60 -45.12 36.31
N GLY A 858 9.75 -43.82 36.01
CA GLY A 858 10.38 -42.86 36.92
C GLY A 858 9.62 -42.66 38.23
N GLU A 859 8.29 -42.60 38.18
CA GLU A 859 7.43 -42.53 39.37
C GLU A 859 7.47 -43.83 40.18
N ALA A 860 7.40 -44.98 39.50
CA ALA A 860 7.53 -46.30 40.14
C ALA A 860 8.86 -46.43 40.87
N MET A 861 9.96 -46.02 40.23
CA MET A 861 11.28 -46.02 40.85
C MET A 861 11.38 -45.11 42.06
N GLU A 862 10.78 -43.91 42.01
CA GLU A 862 10.80 -42.97 43.12
C GLU A 862 10.12 -43.57 44.36
N GLU A 863 9.00 -44.27 44.17
CA GLU A 863 8.32 -44.98 45.26
C GLU A 863 9.16 -46.14 45.81
N ILE A 864 9.65 -47.04 44.93
CA ILE A 864 10.42 -48.23 45.32
C ILE A 864 11.70 -47.84 46.08
N LEU A 865 12.45 -46.87 45.56
CA LEU A 865 13.70 -46.42 46.18
C LEU A 865 13.45 -45.64 47.47
N SER A 866 12.33 -44.92 47.58
CA SER A 866 11.98 -44.18 48.80
C SER A 866 11.67 -45.09 49.98
N ASP A 867 11.02 -46.23 49.75
CA ASP A 867 10.74 -47.23 50.79
C ASP A 867 12.03 -47.80 51.40
N GLU A 868 13.08 -47.94 50.58
CA GLU A 868 14.42 -48.34 51.01
C GLU A 868 15.28 -47.16 51.50
N GLY A 869 14.73 -45.95 51.55
CA GLY A 869 15.42 -44.73 51.99
C GLY A 869 16.59 -44.33 51.09
N ILE A 870 16.47 -44.55 49.78
CA ILE A 870 17.43 -44.18 48.74
C ILE A 870 16.81 -43.05 47.92
N SER A 871 17.52 -41.93 47.75
CA SER A 871 17.05 -40.85 46.87
C SER A 871 17.42 -41.14 45.42
N ILE A 872 16.45 -41.04 44.51
CA ILE A 872 16.65 -41.20 43.06
C ILE A 872 17.68 -40.20 42.51
N THR A 873 17.74 -38.98 43.06
CA THR A 873 18.73 -37.95 42.67
C THR A 873 20.18 -38.32 43.01
N ALA A 874 20.38 -39.27 43.92
CA ALA A 874 21.70 -39.79 44.29
C ALA A 874 22.07 -41.06 43.52
N CYS A 875 21.19 -41.54 42.65
CA CYS A 875 21.39 -42.73 41.83
C CYS A 875 22.01 -42.35 40.50
N LYS A 876 23.01 -43.13 40.07
CA LYS A 876 23.68 -42.93 38.79
C LYS A 876 23.35 -44.10 37.87
N VAL A 877 22.78 -43.82 36.71
CA VAL A 877 22.48 -44.86 35.72
C VAL A 877 23.76 -45.59 35.31
N MET A 878 23.64 -46.89 35.09
CA MET A 878 24.72 -47.77 34.66
C MET A 878 24.20 -48.77 33.62
N ASP A 879 25.12 -49.51 33.02
CA ASP A 879 24.80 -50.58 32.07
C ASP A 879 24.06 -51.73 32.78
N TYR A 880 22.85 -52.03 32.29
CA TYR A 880 21.97 -53.05 32.83
C TYR A 880 22.55 -54.47 32.66
N GLU A 881 23.07 -54.78 31.47
CA GLU A 881 23.70 -56.06 31.17
C GLU A 881 24.97 -56.27 31.99
N GLU A 882 25.72 -55.19 32.25
CA GLU A 882 26.87 -55.24 33.16
C GLU A 882 26.44 -55.58 34.59
N LEU A 883 25.32 -55.04 35.08
CA LEU A 883 24.79 -55.37 36.39
C LEU A 883 24.30 -56.82 36.46
N GLN A 884 23.50 -57.25 35.48
CA GLN A 884 22.97 -58.61 35.42
C GLN A 884 24.10 -59.65 35.34
N GLY A 885 25.10 -59.44 34.48
CA GLY A 885 26.25 -60.33 34.38
C GLY A 885 27.05 -60.45 35.69
N LYS A 886 27.14 -59.37 36.48
CA LYS A 886 27.77 -59.42 37.82
C LYS A 886 26.89 -60.13 38.85
N ALA A 887 25.58 -59.93 38.80
CA ALA A 887 24.63 -60.62 39.67
C ALA A 887 24.61 -62.12 39.41
N GLU A 888 24.59 -62.54 38.14
CA GLU A 888 24.69 -63.94 37.73
C GLU A 888 25.99 -64.60 38.20
N ALA A 889 27.13 -63.91 38.04
CA ALA A 889 28.43 -64.40 38.51
C ALA A 889 28.44 -64.61 40.03
N ALA A 890 27.86 -63.68 40.79
CA ALA A 890 27.72 -63.80 42.24
C ALA A 890 26.81 -64.98 42.65
N ALA A 891 25.68 -65.16 41.96
CA ALA A 891 24.77 -66.28 42.19
C ALA A 891 25.41 -67.65 41.85
N GLN A 892 26.20 -67.71 40.78
CA GLN A 892 26.92 -68.93 40.39
C GLN A 892 28.03 -69.27 41.40
N GLU A 893 28.73 -68.26 41.94
CA GLU A 893 29.69 -68.46 43.03
C GLU A 893 29.01 -69.03 44.28
N ASP A 894 27.83 -68.53 44.64
CA ASP A 894 27.06 -69.05 45.77
C ASP A 894 26.61 -70.51 45.53
N LEU A 895 26.21 -70.85 44.31
CA LEU A 895 25.86 -72.22 43.94
C LEU A 895 27.08 -73.16 43.99
N GLN A 896 28.24 -72.72 43.48
CA GLN A 896 29.49 -73.48 43.58
C GLN A 896 29.95 -73.64 45.03
N ASN A 897 29.82 -72.60 45.86
CA ASN A 897 30.12 -72.64 47.28
C ASN A 897 29.15 -73.57 48.05
N ALA A 898 27.87 -73.60 47.66
CA ALA A 898 26.88 -74.54 48.21
C ALA A 898 27.21 -75.99 47.80
N GLN A 899 27.54 -76.23 46.53
CA GLN A 899 27.98 -77.55 46.04
C GLN A 899 29.30 -77.99 46.66
N ALA A 900 30.26 -77.08 46.88
CA ALA A 900 31.51 -77.36 47.60
C ALA A 900 31.25 -77.70 49.07
N LYS A 901 30.33 -77.00 49.75
CA LYS A 901 29.87 -77.33 51.11
C LYS A 901 29.13 -78.67 51.19
N GLU A 902 28.37 -79.05 50.16
CA GLU A 902 27.77 -80.39 50.06
C GLU A 902 28.82 -81.48 49.79
N THR A 903 29.85 -81.17 48.99
CA THR A 903 30.97 -82.09 48.69
C THR A 903 31.91 -82.25 49.88
N GLU A 904 32.11 -81.21 50.71
CA GLU A 904 32.80 -81.28 52.01
C GLU A 904 31.97 -82.05 53.06
N LYS A 905 30.65 -81.88 53.10
CA LYS A 905 29.76 -82.71 53.94
C LYS A 905 29.72 -84.19 53.49
N GLY A 906 30.01 -84.46 52.21
CA GLY A 906 30.15 -85.81 51.64
C GLY A 906 31.50 -86.49 51.86
N LYS A 907 32.49 -85.81 52.45
CA LYS A 907 33.81 -86.37 52.82
C LYS A 907 34.09 -86.22 54.32
N LEU A 908 33.44 -87.05 55.13
CA LEU A 908 33.95 -87.46 56.44
C LEU A 908 34.18 -88.99 56.42
N PRO A 909 35.27 -89.49 57.05
CA PRO A 909 35.89 -90.75 56.68
C PRO A 909 35.13 -91.97 57.22
N LEU A 910 34.82 -92.93 56.34
CA LEU A 910 34.59 -94.31 56.76
C LEU A 910 35.94 -94.95 57.08
N VAL A 911 36.23 -94.95 58.37
CA VAL A 911 37.21 -95.81 59.03
C VAL A 911 36.99 -97.26 58.59
N SER A 912 37.99 -97.86 57.96
CA SER A 912 38.18 -99.31 58.01
C SER A 912 38.92 -99.63 59.30
N ASP A 913 38.26 -100.30 60.23
CA ASP A 913 38.95 -101.17 61.18
C ASP A 913 38.05 -102.38 61.43
N MET A 914 38.25 -103.39 60.59
CA MET A 914 37.96 -104.77 60.97
C MET A 914 39.14 -105.22 61.80
N THR A 915 38.85 -105.44 63.08
CA THR A 915 39.59 -106.27 64.01
C THR A 915 40.19 -107.50 63.32
N GLU A 916 41.52 -107.57 63.29
CA GLU A 916 42.21 -108.86 63.24
C GLU A 916 42.12 -109.54 64.62
N PRO A 917 42.24 -110.87 64.66
CA PRO A 917 41.22 -111.89 64.96
C PRO A 917 40.58 -111.91 66.35
#